data_AF-E3Q828-F1
#
_entry.id   AF-E3Q828-F1
#
_cell.length_a   1.000
_cell.length_b   1.000
_cell.length_c   1.000
_cell.angle_alpha   90.00
_cell.angle_beta   90.00
_cell.angle_gamma   90.00
#
_symmetry.space_group_name_H-M   'P 1'
#
loop_
_entity.id
_entity.type
_entity.pdbx_description
1 polymer ?
#
loop_
_entity_poly.entity_id
_entity_poly.type
_entity_poly.pdbx_seq_one_letter_code
_entity_poly.pdbx_strand_id
1 'polypeptide(L)'
;MAPDPNKAAHYIKALDDARCEGNWSAVPEFVRKIRKHAPDRTCLTLAAETECAIAQATDPSGASQPSTAVSKDLDAPNVQSKLQAAIEAETKFPEDRFQAQVCVGLLHWVSEAFDQAVASLPQDIEQELAQLGATDKVSEWTNISALKAAFIKADCLARNNKTAEALVVFDSALPSVSTAWTGRSVPRQSKVWSELFLTEYCMLHSEALRANERPLADPDSLACFRAWARYWESMAGPVTGGCGYKGSVPRRQVWLEYYLALSTILELDIPYPTGFLDKATEEASASSQLKIELKKTEAAYEALLISETSFPRADETREEVESFVRVVVRNWSILCGRGWKEQDLGQGGRESLSRGVLDTLYAMATKTYHSTAILRCLFTVHLAVAEFDLAFKAFDSYLDLVRHGKARVDKTGHLEANLDDDGTVLETMSQCVLALCRYGGTEAIEKARVIGNELEDWLARLPQLRNGIENENTVPEEDGKTALHPAIRPHLIALSWQAIGLSQAHWSRTTYDAASRTEIQAKAIRCLRKSLSPELGRTRDVRSLFALGLLLAERRELTPAIDIVKTALISNKSADDDQDLYHGAYWQQRSLVPLWHLLALLLSARQDYNMAAKACEGAFDQFGDPSVLFGRQDLHFKSEHLNEAEAQDEKIANERRGAVDDMDDTEKESILEVKMTQLALLELLEGPDVAVNAGSELMSLFMRLFGSLETKPTMQPPKTVDTVVLRSSAGTLKSIRGSIFGSTRTRQASIAESEKTATQSRPQTSATSIAPTIHVTQEIESSTEKKTRRLSGVSRRARSESGKRSSLRKRDSSGARKRTASVSSAGTNTHATVVDGEVFFTPADELQQSEFFPLSGNRQASTASSVSRGRSLHHLGSYTSQKSRSTNFSEISASGTYTISNPLPLIHFPSDTQRRQRAVLLVKVWLMIAGFYRRADLFEDAKGAISEAQKLVGMLEAEVAKDPTGSLSMRGNTWAERKGVDQLLGDVWAELGYLSLVKGSPYLARSDFEMALTHYPDHPAAIVGLSDILLDIYSEKVLPPPAIPTLSVPEDVSNLYLPPSDLPKSAIPQYGLPSEPLGLGSHASGSGFIKTDNAQQSATAASSDNSLDRTESEEKLPVPYKATSIPKIDRLAARDRAYGLLSSLTKLGSAWNNAEAWFALARAHEESGQIDKAKEVLWWCVELEEGTGVREWQCLGSGGYVL
;
A
#
# COMPACT_ATOMS: atom_id res chain seq x y z
N MET A 1 -32.28 -79.95 25.03
CA MET A 1 -33.01 -78.66 24.84
C MET A 1 -32.55 -78.09 23.51
N ALA A 2 -33.45 -77.62 22.66
CA ALA A 2 -33.06 -76.84 21.49
C ALA A 2 -32.57 -75.44 21.95
N PRO A 3 -31.60 -74.82 21.26
CA PRO A 3 -31.27 -73.42 21.49
C PRO A 3 -32.46 -72.54 21.10
N ASP A 4 -32.74 -71.52 21.92
CA ASP A 4 -33.78 -70.53 21.67
C ASP A 4 -33.21 -69.44 20.75
N PRO A 5 -33.62 -69.38 19.46
CA PRO A 5 -32.94 -68.59 18.44
C PRO A 5 -32.98 -67.09 18.74
N ASN A 6 -34.05 -66.60 19.37
CA ASN A 6 -34.20 -65.19 19.73
C ASN A 6 -33.20 -64.79 20.82
N LYS A 7 -32.85 -65.71 21.74
CA LYS A 7 -31.81 -65.47 22.76
C LYS A 7 -30.41 -65.54 22.16
N ALA A 8 -30.17 -66.43 21.20
CA ALA A 8 -28.91 -66.49 20.47
C ALA A 8 -28.63 -65.19 19.70
N ALA A 9 -29.60 -64.72 18.90
CA ALA A 9 -29.50 -63.47 18.15
C ALA A 9 -29.26 -62.25 19.07
N HIS A 10 -29.96 -62.17 20.21
CA HIS A 10 -29.75 -61.10 21.18
C HIS A 10 -28.34 -61.08 21.77
N TYR A 11 -27.75 -62.24 22.12
CA TYR A 11 -26.37 -62.27 22.63
C TYR A 11 -25.31 -62.03 21.55
N ILE A 12 -25.57 -62.42 20.30
CA ILE A 12 -24.69 -62.09 19.16
C ILE A 12 -24.69 -60.58 18.94
N LYS A 13 -25.87 -59.92 18.89
CA LYS A 13 -25.92 -58.46 18.79
C LYS A 13 -25.25 -57.78 19.99
N ALA A 14 -25.50 -58.22 21.22
CA ALA A 14 -24.87 -57.64 22.40
C ALA A 14 -23.34 -57.82 22.44
N LEU A 15 -22.79 -58.83 21.76
CA LEU A 15 -21.34 -58.97 21.53
C LEU A 15 -20.85 -57.98 20.45
N ASP A 16 -21.61 -57.78 19.37
CA ASP A 16 -21.30 -56.80 18.32
C ASP A 16 -21.29 -55.38 18.88
N ASP A 17 -22.37 -54.98 19.58
CA ASP A 17 -22.51 -53.72 20.30
C ASP A 17 -21.31 -53.50 21.27
N ALA A 18 -21.00 -54.50 22.10
CA ALA A 18 -19.91 -54.41 23.08
C ALA A 18 -18.51 -54.32 22.45
N ARG A 19 -18.27 -54.97 21.30
CA ARG A 19 -17.03 -54.79 20.52
C ARG A 19 -16.99 -53.39 19.91
N CYS A 20 -18.07 -52.93 19.28
CA CYS A 20 -18.19 -51.60 18.68
C CYS A 20 -17.98 -50.44 19.68
N GLU A 21 -18.45 -50.59 20.92
CA GLU A 21 -18.17 -49.64 22.02
C GLU A 21 -16.76 -49.76 22.62
N GLY A 22 -16.04 -50.87 22.36
CA GLY A 22 -14.77 -51.18 23.00
C GLY A 22 -14.92 -51.61 24.47
N ASN A 23 -16.07 -52.17 24.85
CA ASN A 23 -16.33 -52.68 26.19
C ASN A 23 -15.78 -54.10 26.36
N TRP A 24 -14.45 -54.22 26.28
CA TRP A 24 -13.72 -55.49 26.36
C TRP A 24 -14.00 -56.26 27.67
N SER A 25 -14.42 -55.59 28.74
CA SER A 25 -14.79 -56.23 30.02
C SER A 25 -16.02 -57.15 29.91
N ALA A 26 -16.96 -56.83 29.01
CA ALA A 26 -18.20 -57.59 28.82
C ALA A 26 -18.08 -58.72 27.79
N VAL A 27 -17.07 -58.66 26.91
CA VAL A 27 -16.87 -59.64 25.81
C VAL A 27 -16.78 -61.10 26.30
N PRO A 28 -16.00 -61.46 27.35
CA PRO A 28 -15.92 -62.85 27.83
C PRO A 28 -17.26 -63.40 28.35
N GLU A 29 -18.08 -62.54 28.97
CA GLU A 29 -19.43 -62.87 29.42
C GLU A 29 -20.36 -63.20 28.24
N PHE A 30 -20.32 -62.40 27.17
CA PHE A 30 -21.12 -62.64 25.97
C PHE A 30 -20.64 -63.85 25.18
N VAL A 31 -19.34 -64.06 25.03
CA VAL A 31 -18.78 -65.27 24.42
C VAL A 31 -19.24 -66.54 25.17
N ARG A 32 -19.19 -66.55 26.51
CA ARG A 32 -19.70 -67.66 27.33
C ARG A 32 -21.20 -67.90 27.14
N LYS A 33 -21.99 -66.83 26.94
CA LYS A 33 -23.44 -66.92 26.65
C LYS A 33 -23.68 -67.47 25.23
N ILE A 34 -22.92 -67.02 24.23
CA ILE A 34 -23.01 -67.50 22.84
C ILE A 34 -22.63 -68.97 22.75
N ARG A 35 -21.51 -69.43 23.34
CA ARG A 35 -21.13 -70.86 23.35
C ARG A 35 -22.20 -71.79 23.93
N LYS A 36 -23.07 -71.28 24.81
CA LYS A 36 -24.22 -72.01 25.38
C LYS A 36 -25.47 -71.99 24.50
N HIS A 37 -25.67 -70.95 23.70
CA HIS A 37 -26.93 -70.69 22.96
C HIS A 37 -26.80 -70.78 21.43
N ALA A 38 -25.59 -70.76 20.88
CA ALA A 38 -25.25 -70.98 19.48
C ALA A 38 -23.85 -71.64 19.38
N PRO A 39 -23.71 -72.93 19.72
CA PRO A 39 -22.42 -73.63 19.69
C PRO A 39 -21.82 -73.71 18.28
N ASP A 40 -22.64 -73.68 17.23
CA ASP A 40 -22.26 -73.60 15.81
C ASP A 40 -21.47 -72.33 15.43
N ARG A 41 -21.35 -71.33 16.30
CA ARG A 41 -20.69 -70.03 16.05
C ARG A 41 -19.27 -69.97 16.65
N THR A 42 -18.48 -71.04 16.46
CA THR A 42 -17.15 -71.17 17.06
C THR A 42 -16.20 -70.04 16.65
N CYS A 43 -16.15 -69.72 15.36
CA CYS A 43 -15.26 -68.72 14.76
C CYS A 43 -15.42 -67.34 15.39
N LEU A 44 -16.66 -66.83 15.47
CA LEU A 44 -17.00 -65.57 16.15
C LEU A 44 -16.57 -65.56 17.62
N THR A 45 -16.78 -66.68 18.34
CA THR A 45 -16.40 -66.75 19.76
C THR A 45 -14.90 -66.80 20.01
N LEU A 46 -14.13 -67.36 19.07
CA LEU A 46 -12.67 -67.34 19.14
C LEU A 46 -12.13 -65.96 18.78
N ALA A 47 -12.56 -65.39 17.64
CA ALA A 47 -12.14 -64.06 17.19
C ALA A 47 -12.39 -62.97 18.25
N ALA A 48 -13.54 -63.01 18.94
CA ALA A 48 -13.85 -62.06 20.01
C ALA A 48 -13.01 -62.26 21.29
N GLU A 49 -12.66 -63.50 21.64
CA GLU A 49 -11.72 -63.76 22.75
C GLU A 49 -10.30 -63.31 22.40
N THR A 50 -9.85 -63.50 21.16
CA THR A 50 -8.52 -63.11 20.72
C THR A 50 -8.36 -61.60 20.58
N GLU A 51 -9.38 -60.89 20.06
CA GLU A 51 -9.39 -59.42 20.10
C GLU A 51 -9.41 -58.87 21.53
N CYS A 52 -10.17 -59.50 22.44
CA CYS A 52 -10.21 -59.12 23.85
C CYS A 52 -8.83 -59.28 24.52
N ALA A 53 -8.12 -60.38 24.24
CA ALA A 53 -6.75 -60.60 24.73
C ALA A 53 -5.75 -59.60 24.12
N ILE A 54 -5.82 -59.32 22.82
CA ILE A 54 -4.97 -58.31 22.15
C ILE A 54 -5.23 -56.92 22.74
N ALA A 55 -6.49 -56.54 22.97
CA ALA A 55 -6.85 -55.27 23.58
C ALA A 55 -6.30 -55.14 25.00
N GLN A 56 -6.46 -56.16 25.85
CA GLN A 56 -5.90 -56.19 27.21
C GLN A 56 -4.37 -56.11 27.20
N ALA A 57 -3.71 -56.78 26.26
CA ALA A 57 -2.25 -56.72 26.08
C ALA A 57 -1.72 -55.39 25.51
N THR A 58 -2.60 -54.51 25.01
CA THR A 58 -2.23 -53.19 24.45
C THR A 58 -2.90 -52.00 25.16
N ASP A 59 -3.47 -52.21 26.35
CA ASP A 59 -4.21 -51.19 27.10
C ASP A 59 -3.26 -50.37 28.02
N PRO A 60 -3.03 -49.06 27.76
CA PRO A 60 -1.96 -48.28 28.42
C PRO A 60 -2.21 -47.93 29.89
N SER A 61 -3.33 -48.38 30.49
CA SER A 61 -3.56 -48.26 31.94
C SER A 61 -2.85 -49.34 32.77
N GLY A 62 -2.25 -50.35 32.13
CA GLY A 62 -1.38 -51.32 32.80
C GLY A 62 -0.06 -50.68 33.23
N ALA A 63 0.22 -50.64 34.54
CA ALA A 63 1.37 -49.93 35.07
C ALA A 63 2.72 -50.58 34.69
N SER A 64 3.60 -49.77 34.08
CA SER A 64 5.06 -49.97 34.02
C SER A 64 5.57 -51.31 33.43
N GLN A 65 5.46 -51.47 32.11
CA GLN A 65 6.39 -52.31 31.33
C GLN A 65 6.88 -51.57 30.07
N PRO A 66 8.13 -51.79 29.61
CA PRO A 66 8.63 -51.21 28.37
C PRO A 66 8.06 -51.93 27.13
N SER A 67 7.98 -51.24 26.00
CA SER A 67 7.35 -51.75 24.76
C SER A 67 7.91 -53.08 24.25
N THR A 68 9.16 -53.41 24.57
CA THR A 68 9.82 -54.68 24.23
C THR A 68 9.36 -55.90 25.04
N ALA A 69 8.40 -55.74 25.97
CA ALA A 69 7.85 -56.82 26.78
C ALA A 69 6.49 -57.37 26.30
N VAL A 70 5.72 -56.59 25.52
CA VAL A 70 4.33 -56.89 25.12
C VAL A 70 4.19 -58.24 24.38
N SER A 71 5.24 -58.65 23.67
CA SER A 71 5.28 -59.89 22.87
C SER A 71 5.41 -61.20 23.67
N LYS A 72 5.37 -61.17 25.01
CA LYS A 72 5.62 -62.36 25.86
C LYS A 72 4.41 -62.95 26.61
N ASP A 73 3.37 -62.17 26.86
CA ASP A 73 2.17 -62.65 27.59
C ASP A 73 1.02 -63.10 26.67
N LEU A 74 1.15 -62.88 25.35
CA LEU A 74 0.24 -63.44 24.35
C LEU A 74 0.73 -64.83 23.91
N ASP A 75 -0.10 -65.86 24.13
CA ASP A 75 0.14 -67.27 23.77
C ASP A 75 -0.06 -67.51 22.25
N ALA A 76 0.53 -66.62 21.44
CA ALA A 76 0.19 -66.36 20.04
C ALA A 76 0.15 -67.61 19.13
N PRO A 77 1.16 -68.51 19.07
CA PRO A 77 1.09 -69.68 18.18
C PRO A 77 0.01 -70.70 18.59
N ASN A 78 -0.27 -70.82 19.90
CA ASN A 78 -1.34 -71.66 20.44
C ASN A 78 -2.74 -71.07 20.20
N VAL A 79 -2.82 -69.78 19.88
CA VAL A 79 -4.06 -69.05 19.54
C VAL A 79 -4.26 -69.04 18.02
N GLN A 80 -3.23 -68.68 17.26
CA GLN A 80 -3.16 -68.66 15.80
C GLN A 80 -3.63 -69.98 15.19
N SER A 81 -3.05 -71.10 15.62
CA SER A 81 -3.37 -72.45 15.12
C SER A 81 -4.83 -72.85 15.36
N LYS A 82 -5.42 -72.47 16.50
CA LYS A 82 -6.84 -72.70 16.80
C LYS A 82 -7.77 -71.83 15.94
N LEU A 83 -7.36 -70.59 15.67
CA LEU A 83 -8.15 -69.65 14.86
C LEU A 83 -8.11 -70.01 13.37
N GLN A 84 -6.95 -70.44 12.85
CA GLN A 84 -6.80 -70.97 11.49
C GLN A 84 -7.64 -72.23 11.28
N ALA A 85 -7.56 -73.22 12.19
CA ALA A 85 -8.38 -74.43 12.12
C ALA A 85 -9.90 -74.16 12.21
N ALA A 86 -10.31 -73.05 12.84
CA ALA A 86 -11.70 -72.61 12.83
C ALA A 86 -12.09 -71.97 11.47
N ILE A 87 -11.25 -71.10 10.92
CA ILE A 87 -11.45 -70.46 9.60
C ILE A 87 -11.58 -71.51 8.48
N GLU A 88 -10.76 -72.57 8.50
CA GLU A 88 -10.82 -73.67 7.52
C GLU A 88 -12.09 -74.51 7.63
N ALA A 89 -12.68 -74.62 8.83
CA ALA A 89 -13.93 -75.34 9.07
C ALA A 89 -15.19 -74.51 8.74
N GLU A 90 -15.07 -73.17 8.63
CA GLU A 90 -16.21 -72.28 8.49
C GLU A 90 -16.71 -72.18 7.04
N THR A 91 -17.97 -72.60 6.88
CA THR A 91 -18.68 -72.68 5.59
C THR A 91 -20.15 -72.23 5.69
N LYS A 92 -20.64 -71.93 6.90
CA LYS A 92 -22.03 -71.50 7.14
C LYS A 92 -22.14 -69.97 7.32
N PHE A 93 -21.13 -69.34 7.91
CA PHE A 93 -21.18 -67.95 8.35
C PHE A 93 -19.98 -67.14 7.82
N PRO A 94 -20.12 -66.47 6.66
CA PRO A 94 -18.99 -65.82 6.01
C PRO A 94 -18.53 -64.54 6.71
N GLU A 95 -19.41 -63.81 7.39
CA GLU A 95 -19.02 -62.68 8.27
C GLU A 95 -18.09 -63.13 9.40
N ASP A 96 -18.43 -64.21 10.12
CA ASP A 96 -17.63 -64.75 11.23
C ASP A 96 -16.24 -65.20 10.76
N ARG A 97 -16.18 -65.77 9.55
CA ARG A 97 -14.94 -66.18 8.89
C ARG A 97 -14.08 -64.97 8.52
N PHE A 98 -14.65 -63.94 7.89
CA PHE A 98 -13.96 -62.69 7.56
C PHE A 98 -13.41 -62.00 8.82
N GLN A 99 -14.23 -61.84 9.86
CA GLN A 99 -13.78 -61.28 11.15
C GLN A 99 -12.63 -62.09 11.77
N ALA A 100 -12.67 -63.42 11.68
CA ALA A 100 -11.58 -64.28 12.16
C ALA A 100 -10.30 -64.12 11.33
N GLN A 101 -10.38 -64.02 10.00
CA GLN A 101 -9.22 -63.74 9.12
C GLN A 101 -8.57 -62.39 9.45
N VAL A 102 -9.36 -61.32 9.62
CA VAL A 102 -8.86 -60.01 10.05
C VAL A 102 -8.20 -60.08 11.42
N CYS A 103 -8.75 -60.88 12.35
CA CYS A 103 -8.14 -61.06 13.67
C CYS A 103 -6.80 -61.82 13.61
N VAL A 104 -6.59 -62.74 12.67
CA VAL A 104 -5.27 -63.36 12.41
C VAL A 104 -4.28 -62.30 11.92
N GLY A 105 -4.68 -61.45 10.97
CA GLY A 105 -3.84 -60.34 10.49
C GLY A 105 -3.47 -59.35 11.61
N LEU A 106 -4.42 -59.01 12.48
CA LEU A 106 -4.18 -58.18 13.66
C LEU A 106 -3.20 -58.84 14.65
N LEU A 107 -3.30 -60.15 14.88
CA LEU A 107 -2.37 -60.88 15.75
C LEU A 107 -0.95 -60.90 15.17
N HIS A 108 -0.80 -61.13 13.86
CA HIS A 108 0.49 -61.06 13.17
C HIS A 108 1.10 -59.65 13.22
N TRP A 109 0.29 -58.60 13.02
CA TRP A 109 0.71 -57.20 13.08
C TRP A 109 1.20 -56.79 14.48
N VAL A 110 0.46 -57.15 15.54
CA VAL A 110 0.90 -56.93 16.94
C VAL A 110 2.14 -57.76 17.31
N SER A 111 2.40 -58.86 16.58
CA SER A 111 3.58 -59.71 16.74
C SER A 111 4.75 -59.32 15.81
N GLU A 112 4.70 -58.14 15.15
CA GLU A 112 5.70 -57.63 14.20
C GLU A 112 5.97 -58.53 12.97
N ALA A 113 5.08 -59.48 12.68
CA ALA A 113 5.20 -60.44 11.58
C ALA A 113 4.53 -59.93 10.28
N PHE A 114 4.97 -58.77 9.79
CA PHE A 114 4.28 -57.99 8.76
C PHE A 114 3.97 -58.76 7.46
N ASP A 115 4.92 -59.54 6.93
CA ASP A 115 4.69 -60.37 5.72
C ASP A 115 3.58 -61.41 5.93
N GLN A 116 3.50 -62.00 7.14
CA GLN A 116 2.47 -62.97 7.51
C GLN A 116 1.13 -62.29 7.77
N ALA A 117 1.12 -61.03 8.22
CA ALA A 117 -0.08 -60.23 8.33
C ALA A 117 -0.70 -60.00 6.93
N VAL A 118 0.08 -59.49 5.97
CA VAL A 118 -0.37 -59.26 4.58
C VAL A 118 -0.86 -60.56 3.93
N ALA A 119 -0.12 -61.66 4.08
CA ALA A 119 -0.51 -62.96 3.52
C ALA A 119 -1.77 -63.59 4.15
N SER A 120 -2.20 -63.11 5.34
CA SER A 120 -3.41 -63.58 6.02
C SER A 120 -4.67 -62.76 5.74
N LEU A 121 -4.53 -61.60 5.09
CA LEU A 121 -5.62 -60.69 4.76
C LEU A 121 -6.11 -60.89 3.31
N PRO A 122 -7.37 -60.54 2.99
CA PRO A 122 -7.92 -60.64 1.63
C PRO A 122 -7.11 -59.90 0.57
N GLN A 123 -7.04 -60.47 -0.64
CA GLN A 123 -6.39 -59.82 -1.78
C GLN A 123 -7.15 -58.56 -2.22
N ASP A 124 -8.48 -58.62 -2.23
CA ASP A 124 -9.37 -57.48 -2.41
C ASP A 124 -10.40 -57.49 -1.26
N ILE A 125 -10.35 -56.44 -0.42
CA ILE A 125 -11.17 -56.34 0.80
C ILE A 125 -12.57 -55.82 0.45
N GLU A 126 -12.68 -54.95 -0.55
CA GLU A 126 -13.98 -54.41 -0.98
C GLU A 126 -14.77 -55.45 -1.77
N GLN A 127 -14.10 -56.23 -2.64
CA GLN A 127 -14.75 -57.29 -3.39
C GLN A 127 -15.27 -58.41 -2.47
N GLU A 128 -14.55 -58.76 -1.39
CA GLU A 128 -15.07 -59.69 -0.37
C GLU A 128 -16.23 -59.06 0.43
N LEU A 129 -16.12 -57.80 0.86
CA LEU A 129 -17.19 -57.10 1.60
C LEU A 129 -18.49 -57.01 0.77
N ALA A 130 -18.39 -56.72 -0.54
CA ALA A 130 -19.53 -56.71 -1.47
C ALA A 130 -20.15 -58.10 -1.70
N GLN A 131 -19.40 -59.18 -1.49
CA GLN A 131 -19.92 -60.56 -1.53
C GLN A 131 -20.68 -60.95 -0.24
N LEU A 132 -20.41 -60.28 0.89
CA LEU A 132 -21.13 -60.53 2.15
C LEU A 132 -22.57 -59.99 2.13
N GLY A 133 -22.84 -58.93 1.37
CA GLY A 133 -24.20 -58.46 1.11
C GLY A 133 -24.32 -56.97 0.77
N ALA A 134 -25.56 -56.48 0.71
CA ALA A 134 -25.82 -55.05 0.68
C ALA A 134 -25.46 -54.41 2.04
N THR A 135 -24.90 -53.20 2.02
CA THR A 135 -24.34 -52.48 3.18
C THR A 135 -25.25 -52.47 4.41
N ASP A 136 -26.55 -52.27 4.22
CA ASP A 136 -27.58 -52.20 5.28
C ASP A 136 -27.83 -53.54 6.02
N LYS A 137 -27.14 -54.62 5.64
CA LYS A 137 -27.30 -55.97 6.21
C LYS A 137 -26.04 -56.53 6.88
N VAL A 138 -24.91 -55.85 6.73
CA VAL A 138 -23.62 -56.29 7.29
C VAL A 138 -23.49 -55.79 8.73
N SER A 139 -22.96 -56.62 9.64
CA SER A 139 -22.73 -56.23 11.04
C SER A 139 -21.76 -55.05 11.19
N GLU A 140 -21.99 -54.17 12.17
CA GLU A 140 -21.16 -52.96 12.37
C GLU A 140 -19.70 -53.32 12.64
N TRP A 141 -19.45 -54.42 13.36
CA TRP A 141 -18.08 -54.90 13.57
C TRP A 141 -17.42 -55.45 12.32
N THR A 142 -18.17 -55.97 11.34
CA THR A 142 -17.60 -56.43 10.07
C THR A 142 -17.10 -55.24 9.25
N ASN A 143 -17.80 -54.11 9.26
CA ASN A 143 -17.34 -52.85 8.65
C ASN A 143 -16.08 -52.31 9.36
N ILE A 144 -16.04 -52.34 10.70
CA ILE A 144 -14.83 -52.00 11.48
C ILE A 144 -13.68 -53.01 11.19
N SER A 145 -14.00 -54.26 10.87
CA SER A 145 -13.00 -55.28 10.50
C SER A 145 -12.43 -55.06 9.10
N ALA A 146 -13.25 -54.65 8.13
CA ALA A 146 -12.76 -54.25 6.79
C ALA A 146 -11.80 -53.04 6.88
N LEU A 147 -12.15 -52.05 7.72
CA LEU A 147 -11.31 -50.89 8.02
C LEU A 147 -9.96 -51.29 8.66
N LYS A 148 -9.97 -52.17 9.68
CA LYS A 148 -8.73 -52.76 10.25
C LYS A 148 -7.90 -53.47 9.19
N ALA A 149 -8.53 -54.26 8.33
CA ALA A 149 -7.85 -55.02 7.29
C ALA A 149 -7.13 -54.10 6.29
N ALA A 150 -7.80 -53.05 5.83
CA ALA A 150 -7.21 -52.06 4.93
C ALA A 150 -6.03 -51.34 5.59
N PHE A 151 -6.20 -50.87 6.84
CA PHE A 151 -5.15 -50.23 7.62
C PHE A 151 -3.92 -51.13 7.82
N ILE A 152 -4.10 -52.35 8.34
CA ILE A 152 -2.99 -53.29 8.62
C ILE A 152 -2.25 -53.62 7.32
N LYS A 153 -2.99 -53.87 6.23
CA LYS A 153 -2.40 -54.18 4.92
C LYS A 153 -1.56 -53.03 4.38
N ALA A 154 -2.05 -51.79 4.48
CA ALA A 154 -1.32 -50.60 4.03
C ALA A 154 -0.08 -50.30 4.91
N ASP A 155 -0.19 -50.36 6.24
CA ASP A 155 0.94 -50.15 7.17
C ASP A 155 2.05 -51.20 6.96
N CYS A 156 1.69 -52.49 6.79
CA CYS A 156 2.67 -53.53 6.46
C CYS A 156 3.37 -53.29 5.11
N LEU A 157 2.65 -52.78 4.10
CA LEU A 157 3.23 -52.44 2.79
C LEU A 157 4.15 -51.22 2.89
N ALA A 158 3.76 -50.18 3.63
CA ALA A 158 4.57 -48.98 3.85
C ALA A 158 5.88 -49.32 4.56
N ARG A 159 5.85 -50.12 5.64
CA ARG A 159 7.05 -50.61 6.35
C ARG A 159 7.99 -51.44 5.47
N ASN A 160 7.44 -52.14 4.48
CA ASN A 160 8.20 -52.89 3.47
C ASN A 160 8.68 -52.00 2.29
N ASN A 161 8.67 -50.66 2.43
CA ASN A 161 9.06 -49.67 1.43
C ASN A 161 8.25 -49.74 0.12
N LYS A 162 6.97 -50.12 0.19
CA LYS A 162 6.04 -50.18 -0.96
C LYS A 162 4.99 -49.07 -0.87
N THR A 163 5.44 -47.80 -0.85
CA THR A 163 4.61 -46.59 -0.72
C THR A 163 3.40 -46.59 -1.67
N ALA A 164 3.67 -46.76 -2.97
CA ALA A 164 2.64 -46.78 -4.01
C ALA A 164 1.61 -47.93 -3.85
N GLU A 165 2.02 -49.13 -3.41
CA GLU A 165 1.08 -50.24 -3.17
C GLU A 165 0.23 -49.99 -1.92
N ALA A 166 0.81 -49.40 -0.87
CA ALA A 166 0.10 -49.02 0.34
C ALA A 166 -0.95 -47.93 0.06
N LEU A 167 -0.60 -46.91 -0.73
CA LEU A 167 -1.52 -45.84 -1.09
C LEU A 167 -2.71 -46.36 -1.91
N VAL A 168 -2.53 -47.28 -2.86
CA VAL A 168 -3.65 -47.91 -3.61
C VAL A 168 -4.60 -48.70 -2.69
N VAL A 169 -4.11 -49.26 -1.57
CA VAL A 169 -4.95 -49.91 -0.56
C VAL A 169 -5.73 -48.89 0.29
N PHE A 170 -5.16 -47.71 0.54
CA PHE A 170 -5.87 -46.60 1.18
C PHE A 170 -6.92 -45.96 0.25
N ASP A 171 -6.57 -45.69 -1.00
CA ASP A 171 -7.46 -45.07 -2.00
C ASP A 171 -8.72 -45.92 -2.22
N SER A 172 -8.55 -47.23 -2.37
CA SER A 172 -9.67 -48.15 -2.61
C SER A 172 -10.58 -48.25 -1.38
N ALA A 173 -10.04 -48.36 -0.17
CA ALA A 173 -10.87 -48.42 1.05
C ALA A 173 -11.57 -47.09 1.40
N LEU A 174 -11.09 -45.94 0.89
CA LEU A 174 -11.55 -44.60 1.30
C LEU A 174 -13.08 -44.38 1.21
N PRO A 175 -13.82 -44.81 0.18
CA PRO A 175 -15.27 -44.63 0.11
C PRO A 175 -16.02 -45.48 1.15
N SER A 176 -15.54 -46.70 1.39
CA SER A 176 -16.07 -47.61 2.41
C SER A 176 -15.85 -47.07 3.84
N VAL A 177 -14.71 -46.42 4.12
CA VAL A 177 -14.56 -45.68 5.40
C VAL A 177 -15.46 -44.45 5.41
N SER A 178 -15.48 -43.68 4.32
CA SER A 178 -16.20 -42.40 4.20
C SER A 178 -17.69 -42.50 4.50
N THR A 179 -18.34 -43.62 4.18
CA THR A 179 -19.76 -43.84 4.49
C THR A 179 -20.02 -44.18 5.97
N ALA A 180 -19.19 -45.03 6.58
CA ALA A 180 -19.45 -45.65 7.89
C ALA A 180 -19.68 -44.65 9.05
N TRP A 181 -19.00 -43.50 9.03
CA TRP A 181 -19.10 -42.45 10.06
C TRP A 181 -20.06 -41.29 9.74
N THR A 182 -20.87 -41.39 8.68
CA THR A 182 -21.95 -40.40 8.41
C THR A 182 -23.23 -40.67 9.21
N GLY A 183 -23.30 -41.80 9.91
CA GLY A 183 -24.45 -42.18 10.74
C GLY A 183 -24.55 -41.38 12.05
N ARG A 184 -25.79 -41.19 12.55
CA ARG A 184 -26.11 -40.39 13.75
C ARG A 184 -25.50 -40.86 15.09
N SER A 185 -24.79 -41.98 15.12
CA SER A 185 -24.16 -42.53 16.33
C SER A 185 -22.98 -43.44 15.97
N VAL A 186 -21.82 -42.86 15.66
CA VAL A 186 -20.62 -43.63 15.28
C VAL A 186 -19.99 -44.33 16.51
N PRO A 187 -19.81 -45.66 16.50
CA PRO A 187 -19.26 -46.39 17.65
C PRO A 187 -17.81 -46.01 18.00
N ARG A 188 -17.43 -46.20 19.28
CA ARG A 188 -16.11 -45.79 19.79
C ARG A 188 -14.94 -46.46 19.07
N GLN A 189 -15.03 -47.75 18.77
CA GLN A 189 -13.97 -48.45 18.03
C GLN A 189 -13.92 -48.03 16.56
N SER A 190 -15.07 -47.73 15.93
CA SER A 190 -15.07 -47.14 14.58
C SER A 190 -14.23 -45.87 14.57
N LYS A 191 -14.56 -44.89 15.43
CA LYS A 191 -13.80 -43.62 15.58
C LYS A 191 -12.29 -43.83 15.77
N VAL A 192 -11.89 -44.77 16.63
CA VAL A 192 -10.46 -45.04 16.90
C VAL A 192 -9.72 -45.57 15.68
N TRP A 193 -10.29 -46.56 14.98
CA TRP A 193 -9.65 -47.17 13.81
C TRP A 193 -9.72 -46.28 12.58
N SER A 194 -10.74 -45.43 12.47
CA SER A 194 -10.95 -44.56 11.32
C SER A 194 -10.15 -43.26 11.44
N GLU A 195 -9.93 -42.75 12.66
CA GLU A 195 -8.91 -41.72 12.94
C GLU A 195 -7.51 -42.23 12.57
N LEU A 196 -7.14 -43.43 13.04
CA LEU A 196 -5.83 -44.03 12.78
C LEU A 196 -5.60 -44.32 11.28
N PHE A 197 -6.64 -44.76 10.56
CA PHE A 197 -6.60 -44.95 9.11
C PHE A 197 -6.31 -43.63 8.38
N LEU A 198 -7.00 -42.54 8.72
CA LEU A 198 -6.78 -41.26 8.06
C LEU A 198 -5.47 -40.57 8.47
N THR A 199 -5.00 -40.71 9.73
CA THR A 199 -3.71 -40.11 10.12
C THR A 199 -2.56 -40.69 9.31
N GLU A 200 -2.45 -42.02 9.23
CA GLU A 200 -1.35 -42.64 8.47
C GLU A 200 -1.51 -42.45 6.96
N TYR A 201 -2.73 -42.50 6.41
CA TYR A 201 -2.98 -42.24 4.98
C TYR A 201 -2.60 -40.82 4.58
N CYS A 202 -3.04 -39.79 5.32
CA CYS A 202 -2.72 -38.39 4.99
C CYS A 202 -1.21 -38.10 5.09
N MET A 203 -0.52 -38.72 6.04
CA MET A 203 0.93 -38.54 6.21
C MET A 203 1.74 -39.26 5.13
N LEU A 204 1.44 -40.53 4.84
CA LEU A 204 2.08 -41.28 3.75
C LEU A 204 1.83 -40.63 2.38
N HIS A 205 0.62 -40.09 2.19
CA HIS A 205 0.29 -39.33 0.97
C HIS A 205 1.06 -38.01 0.89
N SER A 206 1.18 -37.24 1.99
CA SER A 206 2.05 -36.05 2.01
C SER A 206 3.52 -36.38 1.69
N GLU A 207 4.04 -37.50 2.23
CA GLU A 207 5.39 -37.97 1.88
C GLU A 207 5.53 -38.29 0.39
N ALA A 208 4.55 -38.97 -0.21
CA ALA A 208 4.51 -39.24 -1.65
C ALA A 208 4.37 -37.96 -2.51
N LEU A 209 3.63 -36.94 -2.04
CA LEU A 209 3.57 -35.62 -2.70
C LEU A 209 4.94 -34.91 -2.63
N ARG A 210 5.61 -34.90 -1.46
CA ARG A 210 6.95 -34.30 -1.29
C ARG A 210 8.04 -35.04 -2.06
N ALA A 211 7.90 -36.36 -2.23
CA ALA A 211 8.76 -37.18 -3.08
C ALA A 211 8.45 -37.05 -4.59
N ASN A 212 7.37 -36.34 -4.96
CA ASN A 212 6.84 -36.23 -6.32
C ASN A 212 6.47 -37.59 -6.95
N GLU A 213 6.06 -38.57 -6.12
CA GLU A 213 5.49 -39.86 -6.53
C GLU A 213 4.03 -39.72 -6.98
N ARG A 214 3.32 -38.69 -6.48
CA ARG A 214 1.95 -38.31 -6.89
C ARG A 214 1.89 -36.81 -7.23
N PRO A 215 1.24 -36.40 -8.33
CA PRO A 215 1.10 -35.00 -8.69
C PRO A 215 -0.11 -34.33 -7.99
N LEU A 216 0.07 -33.10 -7.52
CA LEU A 216 -1.01 -32.25 -6.97
C LEU A 216 -2.07 -31.84 -8.00
N ALA A 217 -1.84 -32.07 -9.29
CA ALA A 217 -2.79 -31.82 -10.38
C ALA A 217 -3.79 -32.97 -10.62
N ASP A 218 -3.65 -34.09 -9.91
CA ASP A 218 -4.63 -35.19 -9.93
C ASP A 218 -5.93 -34.72 -9.21
N PRO A 219 -7.13 -34.84 -9.83
CA PRO A 219 -8.39 -34.44 -9.19
C PRO A 219 -8.61 -35.03 -7.80
N ASP A 220 -8.13 -36.26 -7.53
CA ASP A 220 -8.31 -36.94 -6.24
C ASP A 220 -7.12 -36.74 -5.28
N SER A 221 -6.13 -35.91 -5.62
CA SER A 221 -4.95 -35.60 -4.79
C SER A 221 -5.28 -35.03 -3.39
N LEU A 222 -6.48 -34.46 -3.20
CA LEU A 222 -6.96 -33.92 -1.92
C LEU A 222 -7.98 -34.84 -1.21
N ALA A 223 -8.29 -36.02 -1.75
CA ALA A 223 -9.35 -36.89 -1.25
C ALA A 223 -9.15 -37.35 0.21
N CYS A 224 -7.92 -37.71 0.59
CA CYS A 224 -7.55 -38.11 1.94
C CYS A 224 -7.80 -36.98 2.97
N PHE A 225 -7.35 -35.77 2.66
CA PHE A 225 -7.49 -34.58 3.49
C PHE A 225 -8.95 -34.09 3.57
N ARG A 226 -9.70 -34.18 2.46
CA ARG A 226 -11.15 -33.89 2.44
C ARG A 226 -11.95 -34.88 3.28
N ALA A 227 -11.57 -36.16 3.31
CA ALA A 227 -12.15 -37.14 4.23
C ALA A 227 -11.82 -36.82 5.70
N TRP A 228 -10.59 -36.34 5.99
CA TRP A 228 -10.21 -35.88 7.34
C TRP A 228 -11.04 -34.68 7.81
N ALA A 229 -11.30 -33.69 6.95
CA ALA A 229 -12.19 -32.59 7.30
C ALA A 229 -13.62 -33.08 7.59
N ARG A 230 -14.21 -33.89 6.69
CA ARG A 230 -15.55 -34.46 6.88
C ARG A 230 -15.68 -35.31 8.16
N TYR A 231 -14.63 -36.02 8.56
CA TYR A 231 -14.58 -36.76 9.84
C TYR A 231 -14.72 -35.83 11.05
N TRP A 232 -14.01 -34.71 11.08
CA TRP A 232 -14.12 -33.74 12.17
C TRP A 232 -15.44 -32.95 12.14
N GLU A 233 -16.03 -32.74 10.96
CA GLU A 233 -17.35 -32.11 10.82
C GLU A 233 -18.49 -33.02 11.32
N SER A 234 -18.41 -34.34 11.15
CA SER A 234 -19.43 -35.28 11.66
C SER A 234 -19.40 -35.46 13.19
N MET A 235 -18.32 -35.03 13.86
CA MET A 235 -18.14 -35.15 15.31
C MET A 235 -18.96 -34.14 16.15
N ALA A 236 -19.55 -33.11 15.53
CA ALA A 236 -20.42 -32.12 16.18
C ALA A 236 -19.80 -31.39 17.40
N GLY A 237 -18.50 -31.11 17.34
CA GLY A 237 -17.75 -30.35 18.35
C GLY A 237 -16.54 -29.63 17.75
N PRO A 238 -15.85 -28.75 18.51
CA PRO A 238 -14.62 -28.13 18.05
C PRO A 238 -13.52 -29.18 17.81
N VAL A 239 -12.61 -28.91 16.87
CA VAL A 239 -11.48 -29.81 16.58
C VAL A 239 -10.65 -30.00 17.86
N THR A 240 -10.49 -31.24 18.30
CA THR A 240 -9.79 -31.54 19.57
C THR A 240 -8.33 -31.93 19.32
N GLY A 241 -7.41 -31.26 20.01
CA GLY A 241 -5.97 -31.49 19.88
C GLY A 241 -5.47 -32.84 20.39
N GLY A 242 -4.15 -32.99 20.39
CA GLY A 242 -3.42 -34.19 20.82
C GLY A 242 -3.17 -35.22 19.72
N CYS A 243 -2.77 -36.41 20.16
CA CYS A 243 -2.51 -37.59 19.34
C CYS A 243 -3.68 -38.57 19.37
N GLY A 244 -3.77 -39.42 18.34
CA GLY A 244 -4.70 -40.54 18.30
C GLY A 244 -4.25 -41.74 19.14
N TYR A 245 -4.90 -42.88 18.91
CA TYR A 245 -4.62 -44.13 19.63
C TYR A 245 -3.16 -44.59 19.42
N LYS A 246 -2.57 -45.22 20.45
CA LYS A 246 -1.14 -45.58 20.55
C LYS A 246 -0.13 -44.42 20.42
N GLY A 247 -0.59 -43.15 20.41
CA GLY A 247 0.30 -42.00 20.21
C GLY A 247 0.66 -41.80 18.74
N SER A 248 -0.30 -42.01 17.84
CA SER A 248 -0.17 -41.70 16.42
C SER A 248 0.10 -40.21 16.17
N VAL A 249 0.41 -39.88 14.91
CA VAL A 249 0.79 -38.52 14.48
C VAL A 249 -0.17 -37.45 15.05
N PRO A 250 0.34 -36.33 15.62
CA PRO A 250 -0.50 -35.28 16.18
C PRO A 250 -1.55 -34.78 15.19
N ARG A 251 -2.79 -34.62 15.64
CA ARG A 251 -3.91 -34.17 14.78
C ARG A 251 -3.63 -32.83 14.11
N ARG A 252 -2.88 -31.95 14.81
CA ARG A 252 -2.38 -30.67 14.28
C ARG A 252 -1.50 -30.86 13.03
N GLN A 253 -0.68 -31.91 12.96
CA GLN A 253 0.17 -32.17 11.80
C GLN A 253 -0.65 -32.47 10.54
N VAL A 254 -1.71 -33.29 10.65
CA VAL A 254 -2.55 -33.63 9.47
C VAL A 254 -3.23 -32.38 8.90
N TRP A 255 -3.65 -31.45 9.76
CA TRP A 255 -4.16 -30.14 9.32
C TRP A 255 -3.07 -29.24 8.72
N LEU A 256 -1.82 -29.34 9.18
CA LEU A 256 -0.68 -28.64 8.57
C LEU A 256 -0.35 -29.16 7.17
N GLU A 257 -0.24 -30.49 6.99
CA GLU A 257 0.03 -31.09 5.68
C GLU A 257 -1.05 -30.71 4.65
N TYR A 258 -2.31 -30.70 5.07
CA TYR A 258 -3.43 -30.26 4.24
C TYR A 258 -3.31 -28.78 3.85
N TYR A 259 -3.04 -27.90 4.82
CA TYR A 259 -2.83 -26.48 4.56
C TYR A 259 -1.62 -26.23 3.64
N LEU A 260 -0.52 -26.97 3.81
CA LEU A 260 0.67 -26.90 2.95
C LEU A 260 0.39 -27.43 1.54
N ALA A 261 -0.42 -28.48 1.36
CA ALA A 261 -0.81 -28.96 0.04
C ALA A 261 -1.65 -27.91 -0.72
N LEU A 262 -2.63 -27.29 -0.06
CA LEU A 262 -3.43 -26.20 -0.63
C LEU A 262 -2.60 -24.94 -0.90
N SER A 263 -1.65 -24.62 -0.01
CA SER A 263 -0.67 -23.54 -0.22
C SER A 263 0.20 -23.83 -1.46
N THR A 264 0.63 -25.08 -1.65
CA THR A 264 1.43 -25.48 -2.81
C THR A 264 0.65 -25.35 -4.13
N ILE A 265 -0.65 -25.67 -4.11
CA ILE A 265 -1.55 -25.48 -5.27
C ILE A 265 -1.67 -23.98 -5.62
N LEU A 266 -1.83 -23.13 -4.60
CA LEU A 266 -1.89 -21.66 -4.75
C LEU A 266 -0.56 -21.05 -5.21
N GLU A 267 0.57 -21.54 -4.71
CA GLU A 267 1.92 -21.03 -5.03
C GLU A 267 2.40 -21.35 -6.45
N LEU A 268 1.89 -22.44 -7.05
CA LEU A 268 2.28 -22.97 -8.35
C LEU A 268 1.19 -22.84 -9.44
N ASP A 269 0.10 -22.12 -9.14
CA ASP A 269 -1.10 -21.93 -9.98
C ASP A 269 -1.65 -23.26 -10.57
N ILE A 270 -1.65 -24.32 -9.76
CA ILE A 270 -2.09 -25.65 -10.18
C ILE A 270 -3.62 -25.65 -10.29
N PRO A 271 -4.21 -26.20 -11.37
CA PRO A 271 -5.66 -26.34 -11.50
C PRO A 271 -6.28 -27.04 -10.28
N TYR A 272 -7.18 -26.32 -9.60
CA TYR A 272 -7.77 -26.76 -8.32
C TYR A 272 -8.43 -28.15 -8.43
N PRO A 273 -7.97 -29.15 -7.67
CA PRO A 273 -8.55 -30.49 -7.69
C PRO A 273 -9.98 -30.47 -7.16
N THR A 274 -10.94 -30.98 -7.94
CA THR A 274 -12.38 -31.03 -7.59
C THR A 274 -12.87 -32.42 -7.16
N GLY A 275 -11.98 -33.42 -7.12
CA GLY A 275 -12.30 -34.77 -6.65
C GLY A 275 -12.79 -34.77 -5.20
N PHE A 276 -13.78 -35.61 -4.91
CA PHE A 276 -14.44 -35.70 -3.59
C PHE A 276 -15.02 -34.38 -3.03
N LEU A 277 -15.22 -33.31 -3.81
CA LEU A 277 -15.91 -32.09 -3.34
C LEU A 277 -17.41 -32.36 -3.09
N ASP A 278 -18.08 -31.52 -2.27
CA ASP A 278 -19.53 -31.63 -2.06
C ASP A 278 -20.34 -30.94 -3.17
N LYS A 279 -21.38 -31.62 -3.65
CA LYS A 279 -22.27 -31.17 -4.75
C LYS A 279 -23.11 -29.91 -4.43
N ALA A 280 -23.05 -29.41 -3.20
CA ALA A 280 -23.72 -28.19 -2.79
C ALA A 280 -22.94 -26.91 -3.17
N THR A 281 -21.80 -27.05 -3.86
CA THR A 281 -20.82 -25.96 -4.07
C THR A 281 -20.64 -25.56 -5.55
N GLU A 282 -21.49 -26.05 -6.45
CA GLU A 282 -21.36 -25.90 -7.92
C GLU A 282 -21.51 -24.46 -8.44
N GLU A 283 -21.98 -23.51 -7.62
CA GLU A 283 -22.16 -22.10 -7.99
C GLU A 283 -20.90 -21.23 -7.83
N ALA A 284 -19.85 -21.72 -7.17
CA ALA A 284 -18.63 -20.95 -6.89
C ALA A 284 -17.50 -21.22 -7.91
N SER A 285 -16.69 -20.19 -8.21
CA SER A 285 -15.48 -20.33 -9.03
C SER A 285 -14.46 -21.27 -8.35
N ALA A 286 -13.62 -21.95 -9.14
CA ALA A 286 -12.58 -22.82 -8.60
C ALA A 286 -11.61 -22.09 -7.67
N SER A 287 -11.26 -20.84 -7.99
CA SER A 287 -10.46 -19.94 -7.15
C SER A 287 -11.15 -19.62 -5.81
N SER A 288 -12.46 -19.33 -5.84
CA SER A 288 -13.26 -19.11 -4.63
C SER A 288 -13.36 -20.37 -3.76
N GLN A 289 -13.58 -21.53 -4.38
CA GLN A 289 -13.57 -22.83 -3.68
C GLN A 289 -12.22 -23.11 -3.00
N LEU A 290 -11.09 -22.94 -3.72
CA LEU A 290 -9.74 -23.04 -3.15
C LEU A 290 -9.54 -22.10 -1.96
N LYS A 291 -9.95 -20.83 -2.08
CA LYS A 291 -9.81 -19.83 -1.01
C LYS A 291 -10.66 -20.16 0.23
N ILE A 292 -11.85 -20.74 0.04
CA ILE A 292 -12.72 -21.20 1.13
C ILE A 292 -12.10 -22.41 1.85
N GLU A 293 -11.60 -23.39 1.10
CA GLU A 293 -10.96 -24.60 1.65
C GLU A 293 -9.64 -24.25 2.37
N LEU A 294 -8.85 -23.33 1.82
CA LEU A 294 -7.62 -22.81 2.43
C LEU A 294 -7.89 -22.12 3.77
N LYS A 295 -8.86 -21.18 3.86
CA LYS A 295 -9.15 -20.52 5.16
C LYS A 295 -9.83 -21.48 6.17
N LYS A 296 -10.56 -22.50 5.71
CA LYS A 296 -11.12 -23.55 6.57
C LYS A 296 -10.02 -24.41 7.22
N THR A 297 -9.01 -24.80 6.46
CA THR A 297 -7.86 -25.57 6.95
C THR A 297 -6.92 -24.73 7.82
N GLU A 298 -6.67 -23.47 7.42
CA GLU A 298 -5.93 -22.47 8.19
C GLU A 298 -6.51 -22.29 9.60
N ALA A 299 -7.83 -22.04 9.70
CA ALA A 299 -8.50 -21.81 10.98
C ALA A 299 -8.52 -23.07 11.88
N ALA A 300 -8.59 -24.26 11.28
CA ALA A 300 -8.51 -25.52 12.02
C ALA A 300 -7.11 -25.75 12.62
N TYR A 301 -6.05 -25.51 11.83
CA TYR A 301 -4.67 -25.59 12.31
C TYR A 301 -4.36 -24.49 13.33
N GLU A 302 -4.77 -23.24 13.07
CA GLU A 302 -4.59 -22.08 13.94
C GLU A 302 -5.20 -22.31 15.34
N ALA A 303 -6.44 -22.81 15.41
CA ALA A 303 -7.10 -23.09 16.68
C ALA A 303 -6.38 -24.18 17.49
N LEU A 304 -5.87 -25.23 16.83
CA LEU A 304 -5.05 -26.26 17.47
C LEU A 304 -3.71 -25.68 17.95
N LEU A 305 -2.99 -24.96 17.10
CA LEU A 305 -1.71 -24.34 17.44
C LEU A 305 -1.85 -23.37 18.63
N ILE A 306 -2.87 -22.51 18.65
CA ILE A 306 -3.13 -21.58 19.75
C ILE A 306 -3.52 -22.31 21.04
N SER A 307 -4.29 -23.41 20.97
CA SER A 307 -4.71 -24.15 22.18
C SER A 307 -3.60 -25.00 22.78
N GLU A 308 -2.70 -25.56 21.95
CA GLU A 308 -1.62 -26.45 22.38
C GLU A 308 -0.32 -25.70 22.72
N THR A 309 -0.05 -24.55 22.10
CA THR A 309 1.17 -23.77 22.40
C THR A 309 1.03 -22.94 23.68
N SER A 310 2.07 -22.98 24.52
CA SER A 310 2.27 -22.06 25.63
C SER A 310 3.31 -20.99 25.27
N PHE A 311 3.20 -19.82 25.89
CA PHE A 311 4.18 -18.73 25.74
C PHE A 311 5.61 -19.24 26.05
N PRO A 312 6.63 -18.86 25.25
CA PRO A 312 8.00 -19.37 25.41
C PRO A 312 8.59 -19.03 26.79
N ARG A 313 9.39 -19.95 27.31
CA ARG A 313 10.34 -19.66 28.39
C ARG A 313 11.54 -18.90 27.85
N ALA A 314 12.38 -18.36 28.74
CA ALA A 314 13.57 -17.59 28.36
C ALA A 314 14.62 -18.39 27.56
N ASP A 315 14.50 -19.72 27.57
CA ASP A 315 15.32 -20.73 26.90
C ASP A 315 14.59 -21.46 25.75
N GLU A 316 13.31 -21.17 25.50
CA GLU A 316 12.50 -21.83 24.47
C GLU A 316 12.21 -20.89 23.28
N THR A 317 12.30 -21.42 22.05
CA THR A 317 11.82 -20.75 20.83
C THR A 317 10.51 -21.41 20.33
N ARG A 318 9.87 -20.79 19.33
CA ARG A 318 8.58 -21.23 18.77
C ARG A 318 8.60 -21.18 17.24
N GLU A 319 9.60 -21.82 16.64
CA GLU A 319 9.82 -21.81 15.18
C GLU A 319 8.59 -22.25 14.38
N GLU A 320 7.80 -23.23 14.87
CA GLU A 320 6.55 -23.68 14.24
C GLU A 320 5.50 -22.56 14.08
N VAL A 321 5.45 -21.62 15.03
CA VAL A 321 4.56 -20.44 14.94
C VAL A 321 5.07 -19.49 13.86
N GLU A 322 6.39 -19.32 13.76
CA GLU A 322 7.03 -18.46 12.77
C GLU A 322 7.06 -19.08 11.36
N SER A 323 7.07 -20.41 11.23
CA SER A 323 6.89 -21.10 9.94
C SER A 323 5.43 -21.02 9.47
N PHE A 324 4.46 -21.21 10.36
CA PHE A 324 3.04 -21.00 10.03
C PHE A 324 2.78 -19.56 9.57
N VAL A 325 3.23 -18.55 10.32
CA VAL A 325 3.09 -17.14 9.94
C VAL A 325 3.73 -16.84 8.58
N ARG A 326 4.90 -17.43 8.27
CA ARG A 326 5.55 -17.30 6.94
C ARG A 326 4.65 -17.84 5.82
N VAL A 327 3.97 -18.98 6.01
CA VAL A 327 3.06 -19.55 5.00
C VAL A 327 1.78 -18.72 4.88
N VAL A 328 1.14 -18.34 5.99
CA VAL A 328 -0.07 -17.48 5.98
C VAL A 328 0.17 -16.18 5.22
N VAL A 329 1.28 -15.49 5.51
CA VAL A 329 1.61 -14.21 4.85
C VAL A 329 2.04 -14.41 3.39
N ARG A 330 2.61 -15.55 3.02
CA ARG A 330 2.90 -15.88 1.62
C ARG A 330 1.61 -16.14 0.82
N ASN A 331 0.71 -16.96 1.35
CA ASN A 331 -0.63 -17.21 0.77
C ASN A 331 -1.41 -15.90 0.61
N TRP A 332 -1.43 -15.08 1.66
CA TRP A 332 -2.00 -13.73 1.63
C TRP A 332 -1.41 -12.86 0.52
N SER A 333 -0.09 -12.86 0.32
CA SER A 333 0.57 -12.06 -0.73
C SER A 333 0.17 -12.46 -2.16
N ILE A 334 -0.22 -13.72 -2.37
CA ILE A 334 -0.73 -14.23 -3.66
C ILE A 334 -2.20 -13.85 -3.83
N LEU A 335 -3.03 -14.09 -2.81
CA LEU A 335 -4.47 -13.79 -2.81
C LEU A 335 -4.78 -12.28 -2.89
N CYS A 336 -3.95 -11.43 -2.27
CA CYS A 336 -3.99 -9.97 -2.44
C CYS A 336 -3.24 -9.50 -3.70
N GLY A 337 -2.58 -10.41 -4.43
CA GLY A 337 -2.00 -10.15 -5.75
C GLY A 337 -3.05 -9.83 -6.82
N ARG A 338 -2.60 -9.44 -8.01
CA ARG A 338 -3.49 -8.92 -9.08
C ARG A 338 -4.04 -9.98 -10.04
N GLY A 339 -3.53 -11.21 -10.03
CA GLY A 339 -4.18 -12.33 -10.75
C GLY A 339 -5.51 -12.75 -10.11
N TRP A 340 -5.68 -12.50 -8.82
CA TRP A 340 -6.91 -12.80 -8.07
C TRP A 340 -7.92 -11.64 -8.15
N LYS A 341 -9.20 -11.96 -8.38
CA LYS A 341 -10.28 -10.95 -8.45
C LYS A 341 -10.93 -10.75 -7.09
N GLU A 342 -11.40 -9.54 -6.84
CA GLU A 342 -12.10 -9.19 -5.59
C GLU A 342 -13.34 -10.07 -5.32
N GLN A 343 -13.98 -10.57 -6.39
CA GLN A 343 -15.15 -11.46 -6.33
C GLN A 343 -14.78 -12.86 -5.82
N ASP A 344 -13.64 -13.42 -6.24
CA ASP A 344 -13.19 -14.76 -5.86
C ASP A 344 -12.75 -14.83 -4.37
N LEU A 345 -12.44 -13.68 -3.77
CA LEU A 345 -12.07 -13.58 -2.36
C LEU A 345 -13.29 -13.55 -1.41
N GLY A 346 -14.50 -13.34 -1.94
CA GLY A 346 -15.74 -13.32 -1.15
C GLY A 346 -15.98 -12.03 -0.37
N GLN A 347 -16.82 -12.08 0.67
CA GLN A 347 -17.31 -10.88 1.36
C GLN A 347 -16.19 -10.06 2.01
N GLY A 348 -16.06 -8.80 1.61
CA GLY A 348 -15.02 -7.87 2.07
C GLY A 348 -13.66 -8.00 1.37
N GLY A 349 -13.53 -8.93 0.42
CA GLY A 349 -12.41 -8.99 -0.52
C GLY A 349 -11.02 -9.03 0.12
N ARG A 350 -10.09 -8.23 -0.42
CA ARG A 350 -8.70 -8.11 0.03
C ARG A 350 -8.59 -7.43 1.40
N GLU A 351 -9.52 -6.54 1.76
CA GLU A 351 -9.53 -5.90 3.09
C GLU A 351 -9.88 -6.92 4.17
N SER A 352 -10.98 -7.67 4.05
CA SER A 352 -11.38 -8.65 5.07
C SER A 352 -10.37 -9.80 5.20
N LEU A 353 -9.74 -10.21 4.10
CA LEU A 353 -8.63 -11.16 4.12
C LEU A 353 -7.43 -10.61 4.92
N SER A 354 -7.01 -9.37 4.64
CA SER A 354 -5.88 -8.73 5.33
C SER A 354 -6.15 -8.50 6.82
N ARG A 355 -7.40 -8.12 7.17
CA ARG A 355 -7.86 -8.02 8.56
C ARG A 355 -7.76 -9.37 9.28
N GLY A 356 -8.23 -10.45 8.67
CA GLY A 356 -8.12 -11.80 9.23
C GLY A 356 -6.66 -12.27 9.42
N VAL A 357 -5.74 -11.83 8.56
CA VAL A 357 -4.29 -12.10 8.73
C VAL A 357 -3.70 -11.25 9.87
N LEU A 358 -4.15 -10.02 10.08
CA LEU A 358 -3.75 -9.22 11.26
C LEU A 358 -4.24 -9.89 12.57
N ASP A 359 -5.47 -10.40 12.61
CA ASP A 359 -5.99 -11.13 13.77
C ASP A 359 -5.13 -12.36 14.09
N THR A 360 -4.77 -13.17 13.08
CA THR A 360 -3.83 -14.30 13.22
C THR A 360 -2.44 -13.84 13.67
N LEU A 361 -1.88 -12.77 13.09
CA LEU A 361 -0.57 -12.23 13.48
C LEU A 361 -0.55 -11.76 14.95
N TYR A 362 -1.61 -11.08 15.41
CA TYR A 362 -1.73 -10.68 16.81
C TYR A 362 -1.95 -11.87 17.74
N ALA A 363 -2.72 -12.88 17.33
CA ALA A 363 -2.86 -14.12 18.10
C ALA A 363 -1.52 -14.85 18.27
N MET A 364 -0.72 -14.96 17.21
CA MET A 364 0.62 -15.57 17.24
C MET A 364 1.65 -14.70 17.98
N ALA A 365 1.50 -13.38 18.00
CA ALA A 365 2.27 -12.49 18.87
C ALA A 365 2.04 -12.79 20.37
N THR A 366 0.86 -13.26 20.78
CA THR A 366 0.63 -13.72 22.18
C THR A 366 1.33 -15.04 22.53
N LYS A 367 1.87 -15.75 21.53
CA LYS A 367 2.53 -17.06 21.65
C LYS A 367 4.04 -17.01 21.42
N THR A 368 4.60 -15.83 21.19
CA THR A 368 6.02 -15.61 20.85
C THR A 368 6.59 -14.47 21.67
N TYR A 369 7.91 -14.28 21.64
CA TYR A 369 8.59 -13.18 22.32
C TYR A 369 9.61 -12.55 21.38
N HIS A 370 9.45 -11.24 21.11
CA HIS A 370 10.35 -10.43 20.27
C HIS A 370 10.64 -11.02 18.86
N SER A 371 9.68 -11.76 18.28
CA SER A 371 9.80 -12.32 16.92
C SER A 371 9.95 -11.20 15.87
N THR A 372 11.12 -11.14 15.22
CA THR A 372 11.38 -10.18 14.13
C THR A 372 10.51 -10.49 12.91
N ALA A 373 10.28 -11.77 12.62
CA ALA A 373 9.41 -12.20 11.54
C ALA A 373 7.97 -11.70 11.71
N ILE A 374 7.36 -11.85 12.90
CA ILE A 374 5.99 -11.40 13.15
C ILE A 374 5.88 -9.86 13.09
N LEU A 375 6.85 -9.12 13.64
CA LEU A 375 6.85 -7.65 13.56
C LEU A 375 6.99 -7.12 12.13
N ARG A 376 7.83 -7.77 11.31
CA ARG A 376 7.96 -7.48 9.88
C ARG A 376 6.67 -7.77 9.12
N CYS A 377 6.03 -8.91 9.38
CA CYS A 377 4.73 -9.24 8.79
C CYS A 377 3.63 -8.25 9.21
N LEU A 378 3.58 -7.83 10.48
CA LEU A 378 2.66 -6.78 10.94
C LEU A 378 2.90 -5.44 10.20
N PHE A 379 4.16 -5.03 10.01
CA PHE A 379 4.49 -3.86 9.18
C PHE A 379 3.94 -3.99 7.76
N THR A 380 4.18 -5.12 7.08
CA THR A 380 3.70 -5.35 5.70
C THR A 380 2.17 -5.38 5.60
N VAL A 381 1.47 -6.06 6.51
CA VAL A 381 0.00 -6.22 6.41
C VAL A 381 -0.74 -4.95 6.86
N HIS A 382 -0.30 -4.23 7.91
CA HIS A 382 -0.88 -2.92 8.23
C HIS A 382 -0.65 -1.90 7.10
N LEU A 383 0.50 -1.93 6.42
CA LEU A 383 0.75 -1.09 5.25
C LEU A 383 -0.25 -1.39 4.12
N ALA A 384 -0.55 -2.67 3.86
CA ALA A 384 -1.54 -3.08 2.87
C ALA A 384 -2.98 -2.65 3.19
N VAL A 385 -3.33 -2.47 4.48
CA VAL A 385 -4.64 -1.94 4.92
C VAL A 385 -4.61 -0.41 5.12
N ALA A 386 -3.55 0.26 4.67
CA ALA A 386 -3.32 1.71 4.81
C ALA A 386 -3.28 2.20 6.29
N GLU A 387 -2.98 1.32 7.25
CA GLU A 387 -2.84 1.65 8.67
C GLU A 387 -1.40 2.07 9.00
N PHE A 388 -0.91 3.09 8.28
CA PHE A 388 0.48 3.54 8.29
C PHE A 388 1.04 3.78 9.70
N ASP A 389 0.26 4.38 10.60
CA ASP A 389 0.67 4.66 11.98
C ASP A 389 0.91 3.40 12.83
N LEU A 390 0.29 2.26 12.50
CA LEU A 390 0.56 0.97 13.13
C LEU A 390 1.71 0.26 12.42
N ALA A 391 1.72 0.29 11.08
CA ALA A 391 2.79 -0.25 10.26
C ALA A 391 4.17 0.31 10.68
N PHE A 392 4.31 1.64 10.76
CA PHE A 392 5.58 2.26 11.11
C PHE A 392 5.97 2.07 12.58
N LYS A 393 5.03 1.87 13.51
CA LYS A 393 5.34 1.48 14.91
C LYS A 393 5.81 0.04 15.01
N ALA A 394 5.25 -0.87 14.21
CA ALA A 394 5.75 -2.25 14.09
C ALA A 394 7.17 -2.27 13.47
N PHE A 395 7.42 -1.46 12.44
CA PHE A 395 8.75 -1.28 11.86
C PHE A 395 9.77 -0.70 12.85
N ASP A 396 9.41 0.35 13.60
CA ASP A 396 10.33 0.95 14.58
C ASP A 396 10.71 -0.07 15.67
N SER A 397 9.73 -0.83 16.16
CA SER A 397 9.93 -1.93 17.12
C SER A 397 10.81 -3.05 16.55
N TYR A 398 10.63 -3.40 15.28
CA TYR A 398 11.48 -4.35 14.55
C TYR A 398 12.92 -3.84 14.44
N LEU A 399 13.10 -2.58 14.02
CA LEU A 399 14.41 -1.99 13.77
C LEU A 399 15.24 -1.87 15.05
N ASP A 400 14.63 -1.47 16.18
CA ASP A 400 15.33 -1.43 17.47
C ASP A 400 15.75 -2.84 17.95
N LEU A 401 14.88 -3.84 17.83
CA LEU A 401 15.22 -5.23 18.17
C LEU A 401 16.36 -5.77 17.29
N VAL A 402 16.28 -5.56 15.97
CA VAL A 402 17.30 -5.99 15.00
C VAL A 402 18.63 -5.27 15.22
N ARG A 403 18.61 -3.95 15.43
CA ARG A 403 19.77 -3.11 15.75
C ARG A 403 20.48 -3.60 17.00
N HIS A 404 19.73 -3.92 18.05
CA HIS A 404 20.30 -4.47 19.28
C HIS A 404 20.72 -5.94 19.14
N GLY A 405 20.03 -6.74 18.34
CA GLY A 405 20.36 -8.15 18.04
C GLY A 405 21.69 -8.29 17.30
N LYS A 406 21.82 -7.67 16.11
CA LYS A 406 23.07 -7.73 15.34
C LYS A 406 24.24 -7.15 16.13
N ALA A 407 24.03 -6.04 16.85
CA ALA A 407 25.06 -5.48 17.75
C ALA A 407 25.37 -6.31 19.01
N ARG A 408 24.68 -7.44 19.26
CA ARG A 408 25.12 -8.52 20.17
C ARG A 408 25.88 -9.59 19.38
N VAL A 409 25.33 -10.11 18.28
CA VAL A 409 25.97 -11.11 17.39
C VAL A 409 27.40 -10.68 17.01
N ASP A 410 27.57 -9.44 16.55
CA ASP A 410 28.86 -8.82 16.19
C ASP A 410 29.90 -8.82 17.34
N LYS A 411 29.43 -8.84 18.59
CA LYS A 411 30.27 -8.77 19.80
C LYS A 411 30.52 -10.13 20.45
N THR A 412 29.61 -11.09 20.27
CA THR A 412 29.69 -12.42 20.90
C THR A 412 30.21 -13.48 19.94
N GLY A 413 30.05 -13.29 18.62
CA GLY A 413 30.32 -14.33 17.63
C GLY A 413 29.30 -15.48 17.65
N HIS A 414 28.13 -15.28 18.28
CA HIS A 414 27.06 -16.26 18.34
C HIS A 414 25.82 -15.75 17.60
N LEU A 415 25.31 -16.55 16.66
CA LEU A 415 24.05 -16.29 15.96
C LEU A 415 22.86 -16.43 16.92
N GLU A 416 21.95 -15.47 16.88
CA GLU A 416 20.64 -15.56 17.55
C GLU A 416 19.62 -16.13 16.54
N ALA A 417 19.03 -17.30 16.84
CA ALA A 417 18.23 -18.04 15.87
C ALA A 417 16.96 -17.30 15.39
N ASN A 418 16.38 -16.44 16.25
CA ASN A 418 15.14 -15.71 15.99
C ASN A 418 15.39 -14.33 15.34
N LEU A 419 16.56 -14.11 14.72
CA LEU A 419 16.99 -12.80 14.20
C LEU A 419 17.14 -12.86 12.68
N ASP A 420 16.36 -12.04 11.97
CA ASP A 420 16.37 -11.92 10.50
C ASP A 420 17.81 -11.79 9.92
N ASP A 421 18.05 -12.41 8.76
CA ASP A 421 19.32 -12.30 8.03
C ASP A 421 19.56 -10.88 7.48
N ASP A 422 20.81 -10.56 7.17
CA ASP A 422 21.18 -9.21 6.72
C ASP A 422 20.49 -8.81 5.41
N GLY A 423 20.15 -9.77 4.55
CA GLY A 423 19.38 -9.52 3.33
C GLY A 423 17.94 -9.12 3.64
N THR A 424 17.24 -9.86 4.49
CA THR A 424 15.87 -9.53 4.93
C THR A 424 15.81 -8.20 5.69
N VAL A 425 16.83 -7.86 6.49
CA VAL A 425 16.91 -6.56 7.17
C VAL A 425 17.05 -5.41 6.15
N LEU A 426 17.98 -5.53 5.19
CA LEU A 426 18.13 -4.56 4.10
C LEU A 426 16.85 -4.40 3.28
N GLU A 427 16.16 -5.50 2.98
CA GLU A 427 14.89 -5.51 2.26
C GLU A 427 13.81 -4.73 3.04
N THR A 428 13.65 -5.01 4.32
CA THR A 428 12.62 -4.40 5.19
C THR A 428 12.88 -2.91 5.42
N MET A 429 14.14 -2.50 5.63
CA MET A 429 14.53 -1.08 5.70
C MET A 429 14.23 -0.37 4.37
N SER A 430 14.48 -1.02 3.24
CA SER A 430 14.17 -0.46 1.92
C SER A 430 12.67 -0.29 1.69
N GLN A 431 11.86 -1.31 2.05
CA GLN A 431 10.39 -1.24 2.00
C GLN A 431 9.85 -0.07 2.81
N CYS A 432 10.35 0.13 4.04
CA CYS A 432 9.96 1.26 4.88
C CYS A 432 10.29 2.61 4.24
N VAL A 433 11.50 2.77 3.68
CA VAL A 433 11.88 4.00 2.96
C VAL A 433 11.01 4.27 1.74
N LEU A 434 10.69 3.24 0.93
CA LEU A 434 9.79 3.38 -0.22
C LEU A 434 8.36 3.77 0.22
N ALA A 435 7.83 3.16 1.28
CA ALA A 435 6.51 3.47 1.82
C ALA A 435 6.43 4.92 2.35
N LEU A 436 7.43 5.35 3.12
CA LEU A 436 7.52 6.73 3.63
C LEU A 436 7.61 7.75 2.49
N CYS A 437 8.41 7.48 1.45
CA CYS A 437 8.55 8.37 0.29
C CYS A 437 7.29 8.43 -0.58
N ARG A 438 6.50 7.35 -0.69
CA ARG A 438 5.30 7.28 -1.54
C ARG A 438 4.03 7.82 -0.88
N TYR A 439 3.86 7.60 0.43
CA TYR A 439 2.61 7.90 1.14
C TYR A 439 2.74 8.94 2.26
N GLY A 440 3.97 9.35 2.60
CA GLY A 440 4.24 10.23 3.73
C GLY A 440 4.38 11.71 3.38
N GLY A 441 3.96 12.57 4.32
CA GLY A 441 4.22 14.01 4.28
C GLY A 441 5.67 14.38 4.64
N THR A 442 5.91 15.67 4.91
CA THR A 442 7.26 16.22 5.18
C THR A 442 8.02 15.54 6.32
N GLU A 443 7.36 15.23 7.44
CA GLU A 443 7.96 14.53 8.59
C GLU A 443 8.38 13.09 8.23
N ALA A 444 7.58 12.41 7.39
CA ALA A 444 7.88 11.07 6.90
C ALA A 444 9.05 11.06 5.91
N ILE A 445 9.21 12.12 5.10
CA ILE A 445 10.39 12.30 4.23
C ILE A 445 11.66 12.52 5.08
N GLU A 446 11.59 13.23 6.20
CA GLU A 446 12.72 13.31 7.14
C GLU A 446 13.04 11.94 7.74
N LYS A 447 12.03 11.19 8.20
CA LYS A 447 12.22 9.81 8.70
C LYS A 447 12.83 8.89 7.63
N ALA A 448 12.39 8.99 6.37
CA ALA A 448 12.94 8.25 5.24
C ALA A 448 14.42 8.57 4.99
N ARG A 449 14.82 9.84 5.14
CA ARG A 449 16.24 10.25 5.08
C ARG A 449 17.06 9.67 6.23
N VAL A 450 16.52 9.63 7.45
CA VAL A 450 17.22 9.03 8.61
C VAL A 450 17.45 7.54 8.36
N ILE A 451 16.40 6.78 8.00
CA ILE A 451 16.51 5.35 7.71
C ILE A 451 17.40 5.10 6.48
N GLY A 452 17.34 5.96 5.46
CA GLY A 452 18.23 5.90 4.30
C GLY A 452 19.71 6.13 4.62
N ASN A 453 20.03 7.03 5.57
CA ASN A 453 21.40 7.19 6.06
C ASN A 453 21.83 5.98 6.91
N GLU A 454 20.96 5.45 7.79
CA GLU A 454 21.29 4.21 8.51
C GLU A 454 21.51 3.05 7.53
N LEU A 455 20.71 2.92 6.48
CA LEU A 455 20.85 1.89 5.44
C LEU A 455 22.20 1.98 4.72
N GLU A 456 22.73 3.19 4.49
CA GLU A 456 24.08 3.41 3.98
C GLU A 456 25.16 2.97 4.99
N ASP A 457 24.99 3.28 6.28
CA ASP A 457 25.87 2.83 7.37
C ASP A 457 25.82 1.30 7.60
N TRP A 458 24.68 0.64 7.35
CA TRP A 458 24.56 -0.82 7.35
C TRP A 458 25.33 -1.41 6.15
N LEU A 459 25.11 -0.91 4.93
CA LEU A 459 25.84 -1.35 3.74
C LEU A 459 27.36 -1.17 3.85
N ALA A 460 27.82 -0.11 4.52
CA ALA A 460 29.25 0.16 4.75
C ALA A 460 29.90 -0.77 5.78
N ARG A 461 29.12 -1.42 6.66
CA ARG A 461 29.62 -2.36 7.68
C ARG A 461 29.75 -3.80 7.17
N LEU A 462 28.99 -4.18 6.14
CA LEU A 462 28.94 -5.54 5.62
C LEU A 462 30.29 -6.00 5.04
N PRO A 463 30.91 -7.10 5.53
CA PRO A 463 32.21 -7.56 5.05
C PRO A 463 32.28 -7.81 3.54
N GLN A 464 31.18 -8.29 2.96
CA GLN A 464 31.07 -8.64 1.54
C GLN A 464 31.25 -7.42 0.61
N LEU A 465 30.77 -6.24 1.00
CA LEU A 465 30.96 -5.01 0.21
C LEU A 465 32.32 -4.34 0.46
N ARG A 466 32.96 -4.63 1.60
CA ARG A 466 34.26 -4.04 1.98
C ARG A 466 35.43 -4.63 1.21
N ASN A 467 35.40 -5.93 0.92
CA ASN A 467 36.51 -6.66 0.28
C ASN A 467 36.69 -6.32 -1.22
N GLY A 468 35.81 -5.51 -1.83
CA GLY A 468 35.87 -5.16 -3.25
C GLY A 468 36.81 -4.01 -3.62
N ILE A 469 37.44 -3.35 -2.64
CA ILE A 469 38.29 -2.14 -2.86
C ILE A 469 39.73 -2.35 -2.37
N GLU A 470 39.95 -3.19 -1.35
CA GLU A 470 41.26 -3.46 -0.77
C GLU A 470 41.50 -4.99 -0.70
N ASN A 471 42.64 -5.42 -1.25
CA ASN A 471 43.29 -6.75 -1.15
C ASN A 471 43.16 -7.75 -2.31
N GLU A 472 43.92 -7.53 -3.40
CA GLU A 472 44.48 -8.62 -4.23
C GLU A 472 45.62 -9.41 -3.52
N ASN A 473 46.05 -9.00 -2.32
CA ASN A 473 47.27 -9.51 -1.66
C ASN A 473 47.12 -9.71 -0.13
N THR A 474 46.03 -10.32 0.34
CA THR A 474 45.95 -10.88 1.71
C THR A 474 45.50 -12.33 1.69
N VAL A 475 46.13 -13.15 2.53
CA VAL A 475 45.75 -14.55 2.78
C VAL A 475 44.30 -14.62 3.29
N PRO A 476 43.50 -15.64 2.93
CA PRO A 476 42.16 -15.81 3.48
C PRO A 476 42.20 -16.03 5.01
N GLU A 477 41.60 -15.12 5.79
CA GLU A 477 41.08 -15.46 7.12
C GLU A 477 39.72 -16.16 6.92
N GLU A 478 39.77 -17.46 6.63
CA GLU A 478 38.59 -18.28 6.33
C GLU A 478 37.73 -18.62 7.57
N ASP A 479 36.55 -19.17 7.28
CA ASP A 479 35.53 -19.76 8.17
C ASP A 479 34.84 -18.85 9.20
N GLY A 480 35.56 -17.97 9.92
CA GLY A 480 34.99 -17.28 11.09
C GLY A 480 33.89 -16.25 10.82
N LYS A 481 34.08 -15.37 9.82
CA LYS A 481 33.22 -14.20 9.60
C LYS A 481 32.11 -14.45 8.56
N THR A 482 32.36 -15.37 7.62
CA THR A 482 31.43 -15.73 6.54
C THR A 482 30.19 -16.46 7.06
N ALA A 483 30.32 -17.20 8.17
CA ALA A 483 29.20 -17.86 8.83
C ALA A 483 28.26 -16.88 9.58
N LEU A 484 28.75 -15.70 9.98
CA LEU A 484 27.96 -14.70 10.71
C LEU A 484 27.13 -13.80 9.77
N HIS A 485 27.61 -13.57 8.56
CA HIS A 485 26.97 -12.72 7.55
C HIS A 485 26.77 -13.50 6.24
N PRO A 486 25.61 -14.18 6.05
CA PRO A 486 25.30 -14.95 4.85
C PRO A 486 25.40 -14.14 3.55
N ALA A 487 25.75 -14.78 2.45
CA ALA A 487 25.92 -14.13 1.14
C ALA A 487 24.63 -13.42 0.67
N ILE A 488 24.66 -12.09 0.56
CA ILE A 488 23.47 -11.30 0.26
C ILE A 488 23.19 -11.32 -1.24
N ARG A 489 21.93 -11.63 -1.60
CA ARG A 489 21.45 -11.65 -2.99
C ARG A 489 21.67 -10.26 -3.64
N PRO A 490 22.39 -10.11 -4.76
CA PRO A 490 22.79 -8.80 -5.28
C PRO A 490 21.63 -7.83 -5.57
N HIS A 491 20.45 -8.36 -5.90
CA HIS A 491 19.24 -7.55 -6.12
C HIS A 491 18.74 -6.82 -4.86
N LEU A 492 19.06 -7.32 -3.65
CA LEU A 492 18.73 -6.64 -2.38
C LEU A 492 19.68 -5.48 -2.10
N ILE A 493 20.96 -5.62 -2.49
CA ILE A 493 21.94 -4.54 -2.45
C ILE A 493 21.50 -3.43 -3.43
N ALA A 494 21.01 -3.79 -4.63
CA ALA A 494 20.41 -2.83 -5.56
C ALA A 494 19.16 -2.15 -5.00
N LEU A 495 18.24 -2.90 -4.37
CA LEU A 495 17.06 -2.34 -3.70
C LEU A 495 17.46 -1.32 -2.61
N SER A 496 18.53 -1.61 -1.88
CA SER A 496 19.05 -0.72 -0.83
C SER A 496 19.61 0.59 -1.41
N TRP A 497 20.43 0.53 -2.47
CA TRP A 497 20.92 1.73 -3.17
C TRP A 497 19.79 2.54 -3.83
N GLN A 498 18.73 1.87 -4.29
CA GLN A 498 17.52 2.52 -4.78
C GLN A 498 16.79 3.28 -3.66
N ALA A 499 16.56 2.65 -2.50
CA ALA A 499 15.93 3.30 -1.34
C ALA A 499 16.74 4.51 -0.83
N ILE A 500 18.06 4.37 -0.73
CA ILE A 500 18.97 5.49 -0.40
C ILE A 500 18.84 6.61 -1.45
N GLY A 501 18.80 6.27 -2.74
CA GLY A 501 18.60 7.25 -3.82
C GLY A 501 17.28 8.01 -3.71
N LEU A 502 16.18 7.30 -3.46
CA LEU A 502 14.83 7.85 -3.35
C LEU A 502 14.68 8.77 -2.12
N SER A 503 15.15 8.34 -0.94
CA SER A 503 15.08 9.18 0.27
C SER A 503 15.82 10.52 0.11
N GLN A 504 17.00 10.51 -0.53
CA GLN A 504 17.75 11.73 -0.82
C GLN A 504 17.06 12.58 -1.91
N ALA A 505 16.45 11.96 -2.93
CA ALA A 505 15.69 12.67 -3.96
C ALA A 505 14.48 13.42 -3.36
N HIS A 506 13.64 12.74 -2.57
CA HIS A 506 12.51 13.37 -1.87
C HIS A 506 12.99 14.49 -0.91
N TRP A 507 14.06 14.27 -0.15
CA TRP A 507 14.63 15.32 0.72
C TRP A 507 15.15 16.55 -0.06
N SER A 508 15.56 16.39 -1.31
CA SER A 508 16.00 17.53 -2.14
C SER A 508 14.87 18.50 -2.50
N ARG A 509 13.62 18.01 -2.55
CA ARG A 509 12.43 18.86 -2.73
C ARG A 509 12.03 19.59 -1.44
N THR A 510 12.28 19.01 -0.26
CA THR A 510 11.90 19.61 1.03
C THR A 510 12.98 20.46 1.69
N THR A 511 14.24 20.40 1.25
CA THR A 511 15.31 21.25 1.83
C THR A 511 15.14 22.72 1.44
N TYR A 512 15.30 23.61 2.42
CA TYR A 512 15.26 25.07 2.23
C TYR A 512 16.57 25.66 1.70
N ASP A 513 17.71 24.97 1.89
CA ASP A 513 19.00 25.45 1.41
C ASP A 513 19.25 25.03 -0.04
N ALA A 514 19.37 26.02 -0.92
CA ALA A 514 19.64 25.82 -2.34
C ALA A 514 21.05 25.28 -2.62
N ALA A 515 22.04 25.52 -1.76
CA ALA A 515 23.40 25.02 -1.96
C ALA A 515 23.45 23.49 -1.77
N SER A 516 23.08 23.01 -0.59
CA SER A 516 23.03 21.57 -0.29
C SER A 516 22.02 20.81 -1.15
N ARG A 517 20.94 21.44 -1.66
CA ARG A 517 20.02 20.79 -2.62
C ARG A 517 20.76 20.14 -3.78
N THR A 518 21.74 20.84 -4.37
CA THR A 518 22.54 20.31 -5.49
C THR A 518 23.40 19.11 -5.10
N GLU A 519 23.98 19.13 -3.90
CA GLU A 519 24.79 18.03 -3.35
C GLU A 519 23.93 16.79 -3.01
N ILE A 520 22.74 17.02 -2.44
CA ILE A 520 21.75 15.98 -2.11
C ILE A 520 21.28 15.29 -3.41
N GLN A 521 20.92 16.05 -4.45
CA GLN A 521 20.54 15.49 -5.76
C GLN A 521 21.71 14.73 -6.40
N ALA A 522 22.95 15.21 -6.26
CA ALA A 522 24.14 14.49 -6.74
C ALA A 522 24.40 13.18 -5.97
N LYS A 523 24.12 13.12 -4.66
CA LYS A 523 24.12 11.87 -3.87
C LYS A 523 23.03 10.92 -4.36
N ALA A 524 21.80 11.40 -4.54
CA ALA A 524 20.68 10.62 -5.03
C ALA A 524 20.96 9.99 -6.41
N ILE A 525 21.43 10.78 -7.39
CA ILE A 525 21.85 10.29 -8.72
C ILE A 525 22.95 9.22 -8.61
N ARG A 526 23.93 9.38 -7.70
CA ARG A 526 24.99 8.38 -7.50
C ARG A 526 24.43 7.05 -6.98
N CYS A 527 23.46 7.10 -6.08
CA CYS A 527 22.84 5.90 -5.50
C CYS A 527 21.94 5.18 -6.52
N LEU A 528 21.11 5.92 -7.27
CA LEU A 528 20.28 5.36 -8.34
C LEU A 528 21.11 4.78 -9.50
N ARG A 529 22.24 5.42 -9.85
CA ARG A 529 23.19 4.83 -10.83
C ARG A 529 23.90 3.58 -10.28
N LYS A 530 23.98 3.40 -8.96
CA LYS A 530 24.57 2.21 -8.33
C LYS A 530 23.57 1.06 -8.20
N SER A 531 22.27 1.31 -7.97
CA SER A 531 21.24 0.26 -8.02
C SER A 531 21.10 -0.35 -9.42
N LEU A 532 21.30 0.45 -10.46
CA LEU A 532 21.29 0.05 -11.88
C LEU A 532 22.60 -0.57 -12.39
N SER A 533 23.58 -0.86 -11.52
CA SER A 533 24.88 -1.42 -11.95
C SER A 533 24.77 -2.88 -12.43
N PRO A 534 25.56 -3.30 -13.44
CA PRO A 534 25.51 -4.68 -13.96
C PRO A 534 25.93 -5.74 -12.95
N GLU A 535 26.80 -5.38 -12.01
CA GLU A 535 27.25 -6.20 -10.88
C GLU A 535 26.08 -6.67 -9.98
N LEU A 536 24.98 -5.91 -9.92
CA LEU A 536 23.84 -6.19 -9.05
C LEU A 536 22.63 -6.81 -9.78
N GLY A 537 22.76 -7.08 -11.09
CA GLY A 537 21.73 -7.73 -11.91
C GLY A 537 20.47 -6.91 -12.22
N ARG A 538 20.28 -5.72 -11.61
CA ARG A 538 19.09 -4.86 -11.79
C ARG A 538 19.29 -3.71 -12.78
N THR A 539 19.97 -3.95 -13.91
CA THR A 539 20.26 -2.93 -14.93
C THR A 539 19.03 -2.32 -15.60
N ARG A 540 17.86 -2.99 -15.52
CA ARG A 540 16.60 -2.60 -16.18
C ARG A 540 15.42 -2.39 -15.23
N ASP A 541 15.68 -2.06 -13.96
CA ASP A 541 14.59 -1.72 -13.02
C ASP A 541 13.89 -0.40 -13.43
N VAL A 542 12.66 -0.53 -13.93
CA VAL A 542 11.76 0.56 -14.32
C VAL A 542 11.65 1.63 -13.24
N ARG A 543 11.60 1.27 -11.96
CA ARG A 543 11.44 2.22 -10.86
C ARG A 543 12.70 3.08 -10.66
N SER A 544 13.88 2.46 -10.64
CA SER A 544 15.16 3.18 -10.60
C SER A 544 15.40 4.03 -11.85
N LEU A 545 15.00 3.56 -13.03
CA LEU A 545 15.13 4.29 -14.30
C LEU A 545 14.20 5.51 -14.35
N PHE A 546 12.94 5.38 -13.90
CA PHE A 546 12.00 6.50 -13.77
C PHE A 546 12.52 7.55 -12.77
N ALA A 547 12.89 7.13 -11.55
CA ALA A 547 13.39 8.02 -10.51
C ALA A 547 14.65 8.78 -10.97
N LEU A 548 15.56 8.09 -11.66
CA LEU A 548 16.78 8.69 -12.21
C LEU A 548 16.48 9.66 -13.37
N GLY A 549 15.57 9.29 -14.28
CA GLY A 549 15.14 10.15 -15.38
C GLY A 549 14.48 11.44 -14.90
N LEU A 550 13.56 11.34 -13.94
CA LEU A 550 12.87 12.48 -13.31
C LEU A 550 13.86 13.40 -12.57
N LEU A 551 14.79 12.84 -11.80
CA LEU A 551 15.79 13.60 -11.06
C LEU A 551 16.84 14.27 -11.98
N LEU A 552 17.07 13.72 -13.18
CA LEU A 552 17.86 14.35 -14.24
C LEU A 552 17.08 15.46 -14.95
N ALA A 553 15.76 15.29 -15.14
CA ALA A 553 14.86 16.32 -15.68
C ALA A 553 14.83 17.57 -14.79
N GLU A 554 14.65 17.40 -13.47
CA GLU A 554 14.69 18.49 -12.49
C GLU A 554 16.05 19.21 -12.43
N ARG A 555 17.14 18.50 -12.75
CA ARG A 555 18.48 19.07 -12.91
C ARG A 555 18.79 19.56 -14.34
N ARG A 556 17.78 19.57 -15.21
CA ARG A 556 17.83 20.01 -16.62
C ARG A 556 18.84 19.24 -17.48
N GLU A 557 19.26 18.06 -17.04
CA GLU A 557 20.05 17.09 -17.82
C GLU A 557 19.12 16.31 -18.78
N LEU A 558 18.39 17.04 -19.64
CA LEU A 558 17.33 16.50 -20.51
C LEU A 558 17.82 15.39 -21.45
N THR A 559 19.04 15.51 -22.00
CA THR A 559 19.59 14.50 -22.93
C THR A 559 19.84 13.16 -22.23
N PRO A 560 20.63 13.08 -21.13
CA PRO A 560 20.73 11.86 -20.32
C PRO A 560 19.37 11.30 -19.87
N ALA A 561 18.42 12.15 -19.48
CA ALA A 561 17.09 11.71 -19.06
C ALA A 561 16.32 11.01 -20.19
N ILE A 562 16.29 11.61 -21.39
CA ILE A 562 15.61 11.05 -22.57
C ILE A 562 16.24 9.72 -23.00
N ASP A 563 17.57 9.61 -23.00
CA ASP A 563 18.25 8.39 -23.39
C ASP A 563 17.99 7.24 -22.39
N ILE A 564 17.99 7.54 -21.09
CA ILE A 564 17.63 6.59 -20.01
C ILE A 564 16.18 6.10 -20.18
N VAL A 565 15.22 7.01 -20.36
CA VAL A 565 13.80 6.65 -20.51
C VAL A 565 13.56 5.85 -21.80
N LYS A 566 14.21 6.20 -22.92
CA LYS A 566 14.13 5.42 -24.16
C LYS A 566 14.72 4.02 -24.02
N THR A 567 15.85 3.85 -23.33
CA THR A 567 16.43 2.50 -23.12
C THR A 567 15.54 1.61 -22.25
N ALA A 568 14.79 2.19 -21.30
CA ALA A 568 13.75 1.49 -20.55
C ALA A 568 12.62 0.99 -21.48
N LEU A 569 12.00 1.90 -22.24
CA LEU A 569 10.84 1.62 -23.11
C LEU A 569 11.13 0.66 -24.28
N ILE A 570 12.37 0.62 -24.79
CA ILE A 570 12.77 -0.23 -25.93
C ILE A 570 13.00 -1.70 -25.54
N SER A 571 13.36 -1.99 -24.29
CA SER A 571 13.96 -3.28 -23.90
C SER A 571 12.96 -4.45 -23.74
N ASN A 572 11.77 -4.32 -24.32
CA ASN A 572 10.50 -4.52 -23.61
C ASN A 572 9.76 -5.85 -23.91
N LYS A 573 10.48 -6.97 -24.04
CA LYS A 573 9.88 -8.33 -24.21
C LYS A 573 10.74 -9.43 -23.59
N SER A 574 10.26 -10.02 -22.49
CA SER A 574 10.62 -11.38 -22.03
C SER A 574 9.34 -12.18 -21.83
N ALA A 575 9.31 -13.42 -22.33
CA ALA A 575 8.15 -14.31 -22.26
C ALA A 575 8.18 -15.14 -20.96
N ASP A 576 8.14 -14.43 -19.83
CA ASP A 576 8.05 -15.01 -18.49
C ASP A 576 6.58 -14.91 -18.04
N ASP A 577 5.72 -15.76 -18.61
CA ASP A 577 4.29 -15.80 -18.31
C ASP A 577 4.03 -16.13 -16.80
N ASP A 578 5.00 -16.78 -16.14
CA ASP A 578 5.07 -17.13 -14.71
C ASP A 578 4.77 -15.98 -13.72
N GLN A 579 4.87 -14.71 -14.12
CA GLN A 579 4.67 -13.56 -13.23
C GLN A 579 3.22 -13.00 -13.22
N ASP A 580 2.35 -13.46 -14.12
CA ASP A 580 0.99 -12.89 -14.25
C ASP A 580 0.06 -13.24 -13.07
N LEU A 581 0.31 -14.34 -12.34
CA LEU A 581 -0.39 -14.65 -11.07
C LEU A 581 -0.28 -13.51 -10.04
N TYR A 582 0.93 -12.97 -9.88
CA TYR A 582 1.22 -11.93 -8.89
C TYR A 582 0.82 -10.53 -9.39
N HIS A 583 1.10 -10.24 -10.66
CA HIS A 583 1.03 -8.89 -11.21
C HIS A 583 -0.18 -8.60 -12.10
N GLY A 584 -0.91 -9.65 -12.52
CA GLY A 584 -2.11 -9.56 -13.35
C GLY A 584 -1.81 -9.18 -14.81
N ALA A 585 -2.75 -9.44 -15.72
CA ALA A 585 -2.56 -9.22 -17.16
C ALA A 585 -2.02 -7.83 -17.52
N TYR A 586 -1.15 -7.77 -18.53
CA TYR A 586 -0.53 -6.53 -19.05
C TYR A 586 0.24 -5.68 -18.02
N TRP A 587 0.74 -6.27 -16.92
CA TRP A 587 1.45 -5.53 -15.87
C TRP A 587 2.69 -4.80 -16.38
N GLN A 588 3.40 -5.35 -17.36
CA GLN A 588 4.55 -4.71 -17.99
C GLN A 588 4.13 -3.38 -18.61
N GLN A 589 3.14 -3.38 -19.51
CA GLN A 589 2.60 -2.20 -20.18
C GLN A 589 2.07 -1.16 -19.17
N ARG A 590 1.31 -1.62 -18.15
CA ARG A 590 0.81 -0.75 -17.08
C ARG A 590 1.93 -0.04 -16.34
N SER A 591 3.01 -0.74 -15.98
CA SER A 591 4.18 -0.16 -15.30
C SER A 591 4.95 0.88 -16.11
N LEU A 592 4.77 0.93 -17.44
CA LEU A 592 5.47 1.83 -18.35
C LEU A 592 4.71 3.13 -18.66
N VAL A 593 3.41 3.24 -18.33
CA VAL A 593 2.63 4.47 -18.54
C VAL A 593 3.33 5.72 -17.93
N PRO A 594 3.90 5.67 -16.69
CA PRO A 594 4.65 6.80 -16.13
C PRO A 594 5.97 7.12 -16.86
N LEU A 595 6.61 6.13 -17.50
CA LEU A 595 7.81 6.35 -18.32
C LEU A 595 7.49 6.99 -19.67
N TRP A 596 6.39 6.58 -20.31
CA TRP A 596 5.86 7.27 -21.50
C TRP A 596 5.48 8.71 -21.18
N HIS A 597 4.81 8.95 -20.04
CA HIS A 597 4.47 10.29 -19.58
C HIS A 597 5.73 11.15 -19.34
N LEU A 598 6.76 10.60 -18.68
CA LEU A 598 8.04 11.27 -18.47
C LEU A 598 8.74 11.57 -19.82
N LEU A 599 8.68 10.67 -20.80
CA LEU A 599 9.21 10.91 -22.14
C LEU A 599 8.48 12.06 -22.84
N ALA A 600 7.15 12.11 -22.75
CA ALA A 600 6.35 13.19 -23.32
C ALA A 600 6.73 14.56 -22.72
N LEU A 601 6.82 14.67 -21.39
CA LEU A 601 7.23 15.92 -20.75
C LEU A 601 8.68 16.30 -21.10
N LEU A 602 9.62 15.35 -21.11
CA LEU A 602 11.00 15.59 -21.52
C LEU A 602 11.15 16.07 -22.97
N LEU A 603 10.31 15.57 -23.88
CA LEU A 603 10.26 16.05 -25.27
C LEU A 603 9.58 17.42 -25.37
N SER A 604 8.54 17.69 -24.57
CA SER A 604 7.93 19.03 -24.51
C SER A 604 8.90 20.09 -23.97
N ALA A 605 9.75 19.73 -22.99
CA ALA A 605 10.80 20.60 -22.46
C ALA A 605 11.93 20.88 -23.46
N ARG A 606 12.06 20.04 -24.51
CA ARG A 606 12.90 20.31 -25.68
C ARG A 606 12.20 21.08 -26.79
N GLN A 607 10.93 21.44 -26.61
CA GLN A 607 10.07 22.01 -27.64
C GLN A 607 9.81 21.05 -28.83
N ASP A 608 10.11 19.75 -28.67
CA ASP A 608 9.82 18.65 -29.61
C ASP A 608 8.32 18.25 -29.52
N TYR A 609 7.38 19.21 -29.50
CA TYR A 609 5.97 18.99 -29.15
C TYR A 609 5.27 17.89 -29.98
N ASN A 610 5.57 17.82 -31.28
CA ASN A 610 5.05 16.78 -32.18
C ASN A 610 5.51 15.35 -31.81
N MET A 611 6.67 15.22 -31.16
CA MET A 611 7.17 13.94 -30.64
C MET A 611 6.69 13.69 -29.20
N ALA A 612 6.44 14.75 -28.43
CA ALA A 612 5.79 14.66 -27.12
C ALA A 612 4.35 14.12 -27.24
N ALA A 613 3.56 14.60 -28.21
CA ALA A 613 2.21 14.10 -28.46
C ALA A 613 2.21 12.60 -28.79
N LYS A 614 3.12 12.17 -29.67
CA LYS A 614 3.34 10.76 -30.03
C LYS A 614 3.84 9.89 -28.87
N ALA A 615 4.50 10.48 -27.87
CA ALA A 615 4.87 9.78 -26.64
C ALA A 615 3.66 9.60 -25.68
N CYS A 616 2.69 10.51 -25.68
CA CYS A 616 1.40 10.30 -25.02
C CYS A 616 0.58 9.20 -25.72
N GLU A 617 0.56 9.18 -27.05
CA GLU A 617 -0.11 8.12 -27.84
C GLU A 617 0.54 6.75 -27.61
N GLY A 618 1.88 6.68 -27.60
CA GLY A 618 2.65 5.46 -27.29
C GLY A 618 2.35 4.84 -25.92
N ALA A 619 1.86 5.62 -24.95
CA ALA A 619 1.40 5.11 -23.65
C ALA A 619 0.14 4.22 -23.75
N PHE A 620 -0.66 4.41 -24.81
CA PHE A 620 -1.87 3.65 -25.10
C PHE A 620 -1.65 2.59 -26.18
N ASP A 621 -0.92 2.92 -27.25
CA ASP A 621 -0.62 2.01 -28.37
C ASP A 621 0.11 0.73 -27.93
N GLN A 622 0.86 0.76 -26.82
CA GLN A 622 1.50 -0.42 -26.24
C GLN A 622 0.52 -1.54 -25.81
N PHE A 623 -0.77 -1.23 -25.63
CA PHE A 623 -1.83 -2.22 -25.37
C PHE A 623 -2.47 -2.80 -26.66
N GLY A 624 -2.15 -2.24 -27.83
CA GLY A 624 -2.67 -2.68 -29.12
C GLY A 624 -4.05 -2.09 -29.45
N ASP A 625 -5.10 -2.90 -29.37
CA ASP A 625 -6.48 -2.43 -29.55
C ASP A 625 -6.95 -1.69 -28.28
N PRO A 626 -7.44 -0.43 -28.35
CA PRO A 626 -8.02 0.28 -27.21
C PRO A 626 -9.11 -0.50 -26.46
N SER A 627 -9.79 -1.46 -27.10
CA SER A 627 -10.75 -2.35 -26.43
C SER A 627 -10.11 -3.28 -25.37
N VAL A 628 -8.80 -3.54 -25.44
CA VAL A 628 -8.03 -4.26 -24.41
C VAL A 628 -7.88 -3.42 -23.14
N LEU A 629 -7.58 -2.14 -23.29
CA LEU A 629 -7.37 -1.23 -22.15
C LEU A 629 -8.69 -0.79 -21.53
N PHE A 630 -9.63 -0.30 -22.35
CA PHE A 630 -10.87 0.33 -21.90
C PHE A 630 -12.11 -0.58 -21.96
N GLY A 631 -11.99 -1.81 -22.47
CA GLY A 631 -13.11 -2.71 -22.70
C GLY A 631 -13.93 -2.32 -23.93
N ARG A 632 -14.87 -3.19 -24.35
CA ARG A 632 -15.79 -2.87 -25.45
C ARG A 632 -16.89 -1.90 -25.01
N GLN A 633 -16.76 -0.64 -25.39
CA GLN A 633 -17.77 0.38 -25.16
C GLN A 633 -18.87 0.31 -26.23
N ASP A 634 -19.89 -0.52 -26.00
CA ASP A 634 -21.14 -0.45 -26.77
C ASP A 634 -21.89 0.86 -26.42
N LEU A 635 -21.66 1.90 -27.23
CA LEU A 635 -22.43 3.14 -27.24
C LEU A 635 -23.84 2.93 -27.82
N HIS A 636 -24.63 2.08 -27.16
CA HIS A 636 -26.02 1.82 -27.53
C HIS A 636 -26.99 2.50 -26.57
N PHE A 637 -27.86 3.36 -27.14
CA PHE A 637 -28.99 3.97 -26.43
C PHE A 637 -29.83 2.90 -25.73
N LYS A 638 -29.97 3.00 -24.40
CA LYS A 638 -30.89 2.15 -23.63
C LYS A 638 -32.32 2.67 -23.77
N SER A 639 -33.16 1.95 -24.52
CA SER A 639 -34.60 1.99 -24.30
C SER A 639 -34.94 1.19 -23.05
N GLU A 640 -35.82 1.69 -22.19
CA GLU A 640 -36.37 0.91 -21.09
C GLU A 640 -37.18 -0.28 -21.65
N HIS A 641 -36.85 -1.52 -21.23
CA HIS A 641 -37.81 -2.53 -20.76
C HIS A 641 -37.15 -3.89 -20.46
N LEU A 642 -37.68 -4.53 -19.40
CA LEU A 642 -37.62 -5.97 -19.02
C LEU A 642 -36.33 -6.52 -18.36
N ASN A 643 -36.55 -7.07 -17.16
CA ASN A 643 -35.54 -7.53 -16.20
C ASN A 643 -35.30 -9.05 -16.31
N GLU A 644 -34.93 -9.56 -17.49
CA GLU A 644 -34.70 -11.01 -17.71
C GLU A 644 -33.21 -11.35 -17.97
N ALA A 645 -32.30 -10.43 -17.66
CA ALA A 645 -30.91 -10.46 -18.13
C ALA A 645 -29.85 -10.97 -17.14
N GLU A 646 -30.16 -11.22 -15.87
CA GLU A 646 -29.12 -11.41 -14.82
C GLU A 646 -28.11 -12.55 -15.11
N ALA A 647 -28.53 -13.63 -15.78
CA ALA A 647 -27.64 -14.74 -16.19
C ALA A 647 -26.89 -14.50 -17.54
N GLN A 648 -27.22 -13.44 -18.27
CA GLN A 648 -26.49 -12.99 -19.47
C GLN A 648 -25.64 -11.75 -19.19
N ASP A 649 -25.99 -10.96 -18.17
CA ASP A 649 -25.23 -9.79 -17.72
C ASP A 649 -23.81 -10.17 -17.27
N GLU A 650 -23.54 -11.36 -16.71
CA GLU A 650 -22.15 -11.77 -16.39
C GLU A 650 -21.27 -11.95 -17.63
N LYS A 651 -21.82 -12.50 -18.72
CA LYS A 651 -21.08 -12.64 -20.00
C LYS A 651 -20.89 -11.27 -20.65
N ILE A 652 -21.95 -10.47 -20.68
CA ILE A 652 -21.92 -9.11 -21.26
C ILE A 652 -21.03 -8.17 -20.41
N ALA A 653 -20.93 -8.36 -19.10
CA ALA A 653 -20.00 -7.63 -18.24
C ALA A 653 -18.54 -8.06 -18.46
N ASN A 654 -18.26 -9.35 -18.63
CA ASN A 654 -16.92 -9.81 -19.01
C ASN A 654 -16.51 -9.32 -20.41
N GLU A 655 -17.43 -9.24 -21.38
CA GLU A 655 -17.15 -8.66 -22.71
C GLU A 655 -16.94 -7.14 -22.70
N ARG A 656 -17.42 -6.44 -21.66
CA ARG A 656 -17.22 -4.99 -21.43
C ARG A 656 -15.99 -4.66 -20.58
N ARG A 657 -15.36 -5.62 -19.93
CA ARG A 657 -14.15 -5.40 -19.12
C ARG A 657 -12.94 -5.06 -20.00
N GLY A 658 -12.10 -4.17 -19.51
CA GLY A 658 -10.74 -3.92 -20.02
C GLY A 658 -9.74 -3.94 -18.87
N ALA A 659 -8.44 -3.88 -19.18
CA ALA A 659 -7.38 -3.88 -18.16
C ALA A 659 -7.54 -2.75 -17.11
N VAL A 660 -8.17 -1.63 -17.47
CA VAL A 660 -8.55 -0.53 -16.55
C VAL A 660 -9.42 -1.01 -15.37
N ASP A 661 -10.23 -2.05 -15.51
CA ASP A 661 -11.12 -2.51 -14.45
C ASP A 661 -10.38 -3.26 -13.32
N ASP A 662 -9.18 -3.77 -13.60
CA ASP A 662 -8.30 -4.46 -12.66
C ASP A 662 -7.08 -3.60 -12.25
N MET A 663 -7.03 -2.35 -12.71
CA MET A 663 -6.04 -1.32 -12.33
C MET A 663 -6.43 -0.60 -11.03
N ASP A 664 -5.43 -0.18 -10.25
CA ASP A 664 -5.62 0.65 -9.06
C ASP A 664 -5.76 2.14 -9.41
N ASP A 665 -6.17 2.94 -8.42
CA ASP A 665 -6.43 4.37 -8.62
C ASP A 665 -5.17 5.17 -9.01
N THR A 666 -3.96 4.70 -8.69
CA THR A 666 -2.69 5.37 -9.06
C THR A 666 -2.23 5.03 -10.48
N GLU A 667 -2.49 3.80 -10.95
CA GLU A 667 -2.33 3.42 -12.35
C GLU A 667 -3.37 4.15 -13.24
N LYS A 668 -4.61 4.25 -12.77
CA LYS A 668 -5.70 4.99 -13.43
C LYS A 668 -5.43 6.49 -13.49
N GLU A 669 -4.92 7.08 -12.41
CA GLU A 669 -4.46 8.47 -12.44
C GLU A 669 -3.31 8.66 -13.42
N SER A 670 -2.39 7.70 -13.53
CA SER A 670 -1.29 7.79 -14.51
C SER A 670 -1.81 7.83 -15.97
N ILE A 671 -2.92 7.14 -16.27
CA ILE A 671 -3.65 7.28 -17.55
C ILE A 671 -4.29 8.67 -17.69
N LEU A 672 -4.97 9.15 -16.65
CA LEU A 672 -5.63 10.47 -16.65
C LEU A 672 -4.62 11.60 -16.89
N GLU A 673 -3.47 11.54 -16.22
CA GLU A 673 -2.40 12.54 -16.33
C GLU A 673 -1.73 12.53 -17.71
N VAL A 674 -1.60 11.38 -18.38
CA VAL A 674 -1.18 11.32 -19.78
C VAL A 674 -2.19 12.03 -20.68
N LYS A 675 -3.50 11.79 -20.51
CA LYS A 675 -4.54 12.47 -21.31
C LYS A 675 -4.57 13.98 -21.04
N MET A 676 -4.40 14.41 -19.78
CA MET A 676 -4.24 15.83 -19.43
C MET A 676 -3.02 16.45 -20.12
N THR A 677 -1.89 15.73 -20.18
CA THR A 677 -0.68 16.19 -20.90
C THR A 677 -0.88 16.21 -22.42
N GLN A 678 -1.60 15.24 -23.00
CA GLN A 678 -1.99 15.27 -24.42
C GLN A 678 -2.84 16.50 -24.75
N LEU A 679 -3.81 16.85 -23.91
CA LEU A 679 -4.67 18.02 -24.12
C LEU A 679 -3.92 19.35 -23.97
N ALA A 680 -2.94 19.45 -23.07
CA ALA A 680 -2.06 20.63 -22.97
C ALA A 680 -1.14 20.80 -24.20
N LEU A 681 -0.70 19.69 -24.81
CA LEU A 681 0.05 19.74 -26.08
C LEU A 681 -0.85 20.13 -27.25
N LEU A 682 -2.09 19.64 -27.28
CA LEU A 682 -3.08 19.99 -28.31
C LEU A 682 -3.47 21.47 -28.22
N GLU A 683 -3.66 22.02 -27.01
CA GLU A 683 -3.87 23.46 -26.81
C GLU A 683 -2.70 24.30 -27.38
N LEU A 684 -1.46 23.86 -27.14
CA LEU A 684 -0.25 24.56 -27.59
C LEU A 684 -0.05 24.48 -29.12
N LEU A 685 -0.51 23.40 -29.77
CA LEU A 685 -0.34 23.16 -31.21
C LEU A 685 -1.51 23.67 -32.07
N GLU A 686 -2.76 23.54 -31.59
CA GLU A 686 -3.98 23.79 -32.36
C GLU A 686 -4.84 24.92 -31.78
N GLY A 687 -4.58 25.34 -30.54
CA GLY A 687 -5.28 26.45 -29.87
C GLY A 687 -6.28 26.01 -28.79
N PRO A 688 -6.72 26.95 -27.92
CA PRO A 688 -7.56 26.64 -26.77
C PRO A 688 -8.98 26.18 -27.17
N ASP A 689 -9.51 26.65 -28.31
CA ASP A 689 -10.83 26.25 -28.81
C ASP A 689 -10.92 24.73 -29.06
N VAL A 690 -9.87 24.12 -29.59
CA VAL A 690 -9.84 22.67 -29.86
C VAL A 690 -9.70 21.89 -28.54
N ALA A 691 -8.89 22.39 -27.60
CA ALA A 691 -8.75 21.81 -26.28
C ALA A 691 -10.04 21.87 -25.45
N VAL A 692 -10.86 22.93 -25.59
CA VAL A 692 -12.20 23.02 -24.99
C VAL A 692 -13.11 21.89 -25.48
N ASN A 693 -13.15 21.63 -26.78
CA ASN A 693 -13.98 20.55 -27.36
C ASN A 693 -13.57 19.18 -26.79
N ALA A 694 -12.26 18.91 -26.75
CA ALA A 694 -11.70 17.67 -26.22
C ALA A 694 -11.75 17.55 -24.68
N GLY A 695 -12.07 18.62 -23.95
CA GLY A 695 -12.32 18.59 -22.50
C GLY A 695 -13.48 17.66 -22.10
N SER A 696 -14.44 17.44 -23.01
CA SER A 696 -15.51 16.47 -22.84
C SER A 696 -15.01 15.01 -22.77
N GLU A 697 -13.93 14.68 -23.50
CA GLU A 697 -13.27 13.37 -23.45
C GLU A 697 -12.55 13.14 -22.11
N LEU A 698 -11.97 14.19 -21.52
CA LEU A 698 -11.29 14.08 -20.23
C LEU A 698 -12.29 13.70 -19.12
N MET A 699 -13.50 14.27 -19.18
CA MET A 699 -14.58 13.95 -18.24
C MET A 699 -15.14 12.53 -18.48
N SER A 700 -15.34 12.11 -19.73
CA SER A 700 -15.80 10.74 -20.02
C SER A 700 -14.75 9.67 -19.65
N LEU A 701 -13.46 9.97 -19.86
CA LEU A 701 -12.34 9.15 -19.38
C LEU A 701 -12.32 9.05 -17.85
N PHE A 702 -12.45 10.17 -17.12
CA PHE A 702 -12.54 10.16 -15.66
C PHE A 702 -13.66 9.23 -15.17
N MET A 703 -14.85 9.35 -15.77
CA MET A 703 -16.00 8.51 -15.44
C MET A 703 -15.79 7.02 -15.81
N ARG A 704 -15.02 6.72 -16.87
CA ARG A 704 -14.62 5.34 -17.23
C ARG A 704 -13.59 4.73 -16.26
N LEU A 705 -12.68 5.53 -15.72
CA LEU A 705 -11.62 5.09 -14.81
C LEU A 705 -12.15 4.88 -13.37
N PHE A 706 -12.91 5.85 -12.85
CA PHE A 706 -13.24 5.97 -11.43
C PHE A 706 -14.73 5.79 -11.10
N GLY A 707 -15.60 5.77 -12.12
CA GLY A 707 -17.06 5.75 -11.95
C GLY A 707 -17.64 7.12 -11.55
N SER A 708 -18.94 7.15 -11.26
CA SER A 708 -19.56 8.36 -10.69
C SER A 708 -19.24 8.50 -9.21
N LEU A 709 -18.83 9.70 -8.80
CA LEU A 709 -18.66 10.05 -7.38
C LEU A 709 -19.99 10.45 -6.71
N GLU A 710 -21.07 10.61 -7.47
CA GLU A 710 -22.40 10.87 -6.91
C GLU A 710 -22.94 9.62 -6.19
N THR A 711 -22.84 9.62 -4.87
CA THR A 711 -23.56 8.68 -4.02
C THR A 711 -25.06 8.91 -4.17
N LYS A 712 -25.73 8.13 -5.02
CA LYS A 712 -27.20 8.01 -4.97
C LYS A 712 -27.59 7.64 -3.53
N PRO A 713 -28.39 8.44 -2.83
CA PRO A 713 -28.81 8.09 -1.48
C PRO A 713 -29.73 6.88 -1.57
N THR A 714 -29.25 5.72 -1.10
CA THR A 714 -30.03 4.46 -1.07
C THR A 714 -31.13 4.57 -0.02
N MET A 715 -32.19 5.32 -0.33
CA MET A 715 -33.41 5.41 0.47
C MET A 715 -34.26 4.14 0.32
N GLN A 716 -33.72 3.02 0.78
CA GLN A 716 -34.53 1.89 1.22
C GLN A 716 -34.58 1.91 2.76
N PRO A 717 -35.75 2.14 3.38
CA PRO A 717 -35.85 2.13 4.83
C PRO A 717 -35.59 0.71 5.35
N PRO A 718 -34.91 0.55 6.50
CA PRO A 718 -34.71 -0.77 7.10
C PRO A 718 -36.06 -1.41 7.42
N LYS A 719 -36.26 -2.65 6.98
CA LYS A 719 -37.49 -3.42 7.25
C LYS A 719 -37.61 -3.66 8.75
N THR A 720 -38.57 -3.00 9.39
CA THR A 720 -38.88 -3.19 10.80
C THR A 720 -39.41 -4.60 11.06
N VAL A 721 -38.77 -5.34 11.97
CA VAL A 721 -39.37 -6.52 12.61
C VAL A 721 -40.17 -6.04 13.82
N ASP A 722 -41.36 -6.61 14.04
CA ASP A 722 -42.33 -6.09 14.99
C ASP A 722 -41.83 -6.00 16.44
N THR A 723 -42.20 -4.91 17.13
CA THR A 723 -42.40 -4.93 18.59
C THR A 723 -43.45 -3.91 19.04
N VAL A 724 -44.38 -4.41 19.84
CA VAL A 724 -45.69 -3.85 20.22
C VAL A 724 -45.74 -2.34 20.57
N VAL A 725 -46.73 -1.65 20.01
CA VAL A 725 -47.10 -0.24 20.25
C VAL A 725 -47.61 0.02 21.67
N LEU A 726 -47.22 1.12 22.31
CA LEU A 726 -48.12 1.89 23.19
C LEU A 726 -47.85 3.41 23.21
N ARG A 727 -48.94 4.15 22.98
CA ARG A 727 -49.05 5.57 22.62
C ARG A 727 -48.53 6.56 23.67
N SER A 728 -48.05 7.71 23.21
CA SER A 728 -48.23 9.01 23.89
C SER A 728 -49.01 9.97 22.98
N SER A 729 -49.62 11.03 23.53
CA SER A 729 -50.61 11.85 22.79
C SER A 729 -50.63 13.32 23.21
N ALA A 730 -50.53 14.22 22.21
CA ALA A 730 -50.69 15.68 22.27
C ALA A 730 -49.67 16.48 23.13
N GLY A 731 -49.33 17.73 22.79
CA GLY A 731 -49.71 18.46 21.57
C GLY A 731 -49.04 19.83 21.37
N THR A 732 -48.65 20.07 20.13
CA THR A 732 -48.73 21.33 19.35
C THR A 732 -48.75 22.69 20.08
N LEU A 733 -47.74 23.57 19.83
CA LEU A 733 -47.87 24.77 18.95
C LEU A 733 -46.66 25.76 18.99
N LYS A 734 -46.29 26.26 17.80
CA LYS A 734 -45.78 27.62 17.46
C LYS A 734 -44.44 28.18 18.03
N SER A 735 -43.41 28.11 17.19
CA SER A 735 -42.63 29.23 16.62
C SER A 735 -42.27 30.49 17.44
N ILE A 736 -40.99 30.92 17.43
CA ILE A 736 -40.50 32.20 16.83
C ILE A 736 -38.97 32.41 16.99
N ARG A 737 -38.31 32.73 15.86
CA ARG A 737 -37.20 33.70 15.60
C ARG A 737 -36.29 34.21 16.76
N GLY A 738 -34.96 34.18 16.54
CA GLY A 738 -33.92 34.90 17.31
C GLY A 738 -32.92 33.93 17.97
N SER A 739 -31.58 33.98 17.84
CA SER A 739 -30.56 35.02 17.55
C SER A 739 -30.00 35.76 18.79
N ILE A 740 -28.71 36.09 18.71
CA ILE A 740 -27.91 37.00 19.57
C ILE A 740 -27.37 36.47 20.93
N PHE A 741 -26.03 36.42 21.01
CA PHE A 741 -25.13 36.63 22.16
C PHE A 741 -25.47 36.02 23.55
N GLY A 742 -24.71 34.97 23.94
CA GLY A 742 -23.41 35.18 24.60
C GLY A 742 -23.33 35.33 26.13
N SER A 743 -22.08 35.20 26.61
CA SER A 743 -21.57 35.50 27.96
C SER A 743 -21.91 34.57 29.14
N THR A 744 -20.83 34.00 29.68
CA THR A 744 -20.53 33.61 31.08
C THR A 744 -21.59 33.96 32.15
N ARG A 745 -21.87 33.10 33.14
CA ARG A 745 -20.96 32.92 34.30
C ARG A 745 -21.34 31.75 35.25
N THR A 746 -20.31 31.08 35.76
CA THR A 746 -20.11 30.52 37.12
C THR A 746 -21.30 30.27 38.09
N ARG A 747 -21.24 29.07 38.69
CA ARG A 747 -21.25 28.74 40.15
C ARG A 747 -22.50 28.13 40.82
N GLN A 748 -22.17 27.02 41.50
CA GLN A 748 -22.63 26.55 42.81
C GLN A 748 -23.94 25.75 42.92
N ALA A 749 -23.93 24.85 43.90
CA ALA A 749 -24.94 23.84 44.18
C ALA A 749 -25.26 23.81 45.67
N SER A 750 -26.47 23.34 45.98
CA SER A 750 -26.94 22.87 47.29
C SER A 750 -28.17 21.99 47.00
N ILE A 751 -28.17 20.68 47.27
CA ILE A 751 -28.19 19.98 48.58
C ILE A 751 -29.59 19.98 49.21
N ALA A 752 -29.95 18.83 49.81
CA ALA A 752 -31.10 18.48 50.66
C ALA A 752 -32.33 17.80 49.98
N GLU A 753 -33.04 16.83 50.59
CA GLU A 753 -32.64 15.72 51.51
C GLU A 753 -33.83 14.75 51.81
N SER A 754 -33.58 13.66 52.57
CA SER A 754 -34.54 12.82 53.35
C SER A 754 -35.49 11.86 52.57
N GLU A 755 -35.44 10.51 52.75
CA GLU A 755 -35.93 9.62 53.85
C GLU A 755 -37.45 9.26 53.77
N LYS A 756 -38.04 8.14 54.27
CA LYS A 756 -37.69 6.92 55.09
C LYS A 756 -38.82 5.85 54.87
N THR A 757 -38.79 4.53 55.18
CA THR A 757 -37.78 3.55 55.67
C THR A 757 -37.80 2.32 54.70
N ALA A 758 -37.96 0.99 54.94
CA ALA A 758 -38.09 -0.05 56.01
C ALA A 758 -37.62 -1.40 55.34
N THR A 759 -37.00 -2.47 55.91
CA THR A 759 -37.05 -3.30 57.15
C THR A 759 -38.25 -4.26 57.25
N GLN A 760 -38.16 -5.59 57.43
CA GLN A 760 -37.06 -6.58 57.70
C GLN A 760 -37.54 -8.00 57.21
N SER A 761 -36.86 -9.17 57.28
CA SER A 761 -35.96 -9.77 58.29
C SER A 761 -34.99 -10.86 57.73
N ARG A 762 -34.19 -11.52 58.58
CA ARG A 762 -32.97 -12.30 58.24
C ARG A 762 -32.97 -13.75 58.82
N PRO A 763 -32.02 -14.63 58.39
CA PRO A 763 -31.00 -15.15 59.34
C PRO A 763 -29.55 -15.30 58.76
N GLN A 764 -28.73 -16.23 59.28
CA GLN A 764 -27.28 -16.04 59.52
C GLN A 764 -26.38 -17.26 59.16
N THR A 765 -25.03 -17.20 59.14
CA THR A 765 -24.06 -16.37 58.35
C THR A 765 -22.61 -16.72 58.70
N SER A 766 -21.75 -16.97 57.71
CA SER A 766 -20.26 -16.93 57.73
C SER A 766 -19.74 -17.27 56.32
N ALA A 767 -18.50 -17.01 55.86
CA ALA A 767 -17.45 -16.01 56.15
C ALA A 767 -16.41 -16.13 54.99
N THR A 768 -15.36 -15.32 54.77
CA THR A 768 -14.70 -14.21 55.50
C THR A 768 -14.36 -13.02 54.57
N SER A 769 -14.32 -11.82 55.14
CA SER A 769 -13.72 -10.53 54.68
C SER A 769 -12.91 -10.53 53.35
N ILE A 770 -13.23 -9.78 52.29
CA ILE A 770 -13.52 -8.32 52.09
C ILE A 770 -12.26 -7.45 51.92
N ALA A 771 -12.25 -6.67 50.84
CA ALA A 771 -11.26 -5.63 50.47
C ALA A 771 -11.78 -4.20 50.77
N PRO A 772 -10.92 -3.15 50.78
CA PRO A 772 -11.32 -1.76 51.04
C PRO A 772 -11.57 -0.92 49.76
N THR A 773 -12.28 0.20 49.95
CA THR A 773 -12.74 1.12 48.89
C THR A 773 -11.83 2.34 48.71
N ILE A 774 -11.88 2.96 47.52
CA ILE A 774 -11.25 4.24 47.17
C ILE A 774 -11.62 5.35 48.16
N HIS A 775 -10.69 6.27 48.43
CA HIS A 775 -10.98 7.68 48.78
C HIS A 775 -10.08 8.60 47.96
N VAL A 776 -10.63 9.71 47.47
CA VAL A 776 -9.91 10.77 46.76
C VAL A 776 -9.89 12.01 47.66
N THR A 777 -8.70 12.57 47.87
CA THR A 777 -8.51 13.87 48.53
C THR A 777 -7.79 14.83 47.59
N GLN A 778 -8.21 16.09 47.60
CA GLN A 778 -7.56 17.15 46.84
C GLN A 778 -6.35 17.67 47.61
N GLU A 779 -5.22 17.91 46.94
CA GLU A 779 -4.21 18.85 47.43
C GLU A 779 -3.91 19.95 46.40
N ILE A 780 -3.60 21.12 46.96
CA ILE A 780 -3.65 22.44 46.35
C ILE A 780 -2.42 22.73 45.48
N GLU A 781 -2.61 23.35 44.32
CA GLU A 781 -1.51 24.05 43.62
C GLU A 781 -0.98 25.20 44.49
N SER A 782 0.32 25.22 44.79
CA SER A 782 0.98 26.45 45.21
C SER A 782 2.36 26.58 44.59
N SER A 783 2.54 27.65 43.83
CA SER A 783 3.80 27.99 43.18
C SER A 783 4.67 28.86 44.09
N THR A 784 5.97 28.59 44.11
CA THR A 784 6.97 29.58 44.55
C THR A 784 8.19 29.56 43.65
N GLU A 785 8.38 30.63 42.89
CA GLU A 785 9.68 30.94 42.31
C GLU A 785 10.73 31.19 43.42
N LYS A 786 12.02 31.06 43.08
CA LYS A 786 13.00 32.07 43.52
C LYS A 786 14.18 32.21 42.56
N LYS A 787 14.31 33.43 42.02
CA LYS A 787 15.36 33.85 41.08
C LYS A 787 16.56 34.47 41.82
N THR A 788 17.78 34.12 41.44
CA THR A 788 18.97 35.01 41.49
C THR A 788 19.93 34.60 40.36
N ARG A 789 20.11 35.35 39.26
CA ARG A 789 20.70 36.70 39.06
C ARG A 789 22.24 36.70 38.95
N ARG A 790 22.73 37.54 38.00
CA ARG A 790 24.12 37.68 37.53
C ARG A 790 25.00 38.48 38.52
N LEU A 791 26.33 38.26 38.53
CA LEU A 791 27.38 39.25 38.09
C LEU A 791 28.84 38.91 38.53
N SER A 792 29.79 39.12 37.60
CA SER A 792 31.22 39.57 37.72
C SER A 792 32.16 39.13 38.89
N GLY A 793 33.43 38.76 38.61
CA GLY A 793 34.46 38.65 39.68
C GLY A 793 35.90 38.16 39.37
N VAL A 794 36.63 38.75 38.41
CA VAL A 794 38.12 38.80 38.22
C VAL A 794 39.08 38.05 39.20
N SER A 795 40.02 37.21 38.69
CA SER A 795 41.52 37.41 38.83
C SER A 795 42.48 36.25 38.39
N ARG A 796 43.24 36.48 37.30
CA ARG A 796 44.69 36.22 37.04
C ARG A 796 45.39 34.84 37.31
N ARG A 797 45.93 34.25 36.22
CA ARG A 797 47.38 34.15 35.81
C ARG A 797 47.47 33.43 34.43
N ALA A 798 47.91 34.06 33.32
CA ALA A 798 49.28 34.24 32.79
C ALA A 798 49.94 32.94 32.23
N ARG A 799 50.52 32.82 31.01
CA ARG A 799 50.85 33.74 29.86
C ARG A 799 50.31 33.18 28.51
N SER A 800 50.22 33.84 27.33
CA SER A 800 50.43 35.24 26.84
C SER A 800 51.63 35.65 25.93
N GLU A 801 51.93 34.98 24.81
CA GLU A 801 52.70 35.50 23.64
C GLU A 801 52.19 34.79 22.34
N SER A 802 51.85 35.35 21.16
CA SER A 802 52.11 36.57 20.33
C SER A 802 53.14 36.37 19.20
N GLY A 803 52.92 36.78 17.94
CA GLY A 803 51.73 37.37 17.27
C GLY A 803 52.09 38.17 15.98
N LYS A 804 51.14 38.97 15.45
CA LYS A 804 51.31 40.05 14.42
C LYS A 804 51.61 39.61 12.96
N ARG A 805 51.41 40.42 11.90
CA ARG A 805 50.35 41.41 11.49
C ARG A 805 50.65 41.90 10.04
N SER A 806 49.79 42.77 9.48
CA SER A 806 49.91 43.45 8.15
C SER A 806 49.54 42.57 6.94
N SER A 807 48.69 42.93 5.97
CA SER A 807 48.04 44.16 5.46
C SER A 807 48.74 44.94 4.34
N LEU A 808 48.06 44.99 3.18
CA LEU A 808 48.04 46.04 2.14
C LEU A 808 49.36 46.55 1.52
N ARG A 809 49.52 46.33 0.21
CA ARG A 809 49.65 47.45 -0.77
C ARG A 809 49.37 47.05 -2.22
N LYS A 810 49.21 48.08 -3.06
CA LYS A 810 48.71 48.09 -4.44
C LYS A 810 49.72 48.86 -5.32
N ARG A 811 50.11 48.32 -6.50
CA ARG A 811 50.33 49.09 -7.75
C ARG A 811 50.60 48.17 -8.97
N ASP A 812 50.38 48.74 -10.14
CA ASP A 812 50.43 48.20 -11.50
C ASP A 812 51.85 48.29 -12.13
N SER A 813 52.11 47.59 -13.25
CA SER A 813 52.35 48.23 -14.58
C SER A 813 52.83 47.28 -15.70
N SER A 814 52.05 47.22 -16.79
CA SER A 814 52.45 47.17 -18.22
C SER A 814 53.64 46.32 -18.76
N GLY A 815 53.32 45.34 -19.61
CA GLY A 815 53.98 45.13 -20.93
C GLY A 815 55.33 44.37 -20.97
N ALA A 816 55.84 43.97 -22.14
CA ALA A 816 55.24 43.86 -23.49
C ALA A 816 56.14 43.02 -24.43
N ARG A 817 55.57 42.46 -25.52
CA ARG A 817 56.14 42.34 -26.91
C ARG A 817 57.60 41.80 -27.09
N LYS A 818 57.96 40.91 -28.03
CA LYS A 818 57.37 40.57 -29.36
C LYS A 818 58.23 39.49 -30.08
N ARG A 819 57.71 38.98 -31.22
CA ARG A 819 58.47 38.49 -32.43
C ARG A 819 59.21 37.12 -32.29
N THR A 820 59.44 36.33 -33.35
CA THR A 820 59.13 36.47 -34.81
C THR A 820 59.01 35.13 -35.57
N ALA A 821 58.22 35.15 -36.67
CA ALA A 821 58.51 34.54 -37.99
C ALA A 821 58.45 33.00 -38.19
N SER A 822 58.05 32.46 -39.36
CA SER A 822 57.32 33.03 -40.54
C SER A 822 57.04 31.96 -41.63
N VAL A 823 56.16 32.29 -42.60
CA VAL A 823 56.14 31.79 -44.02
C VAL A 823 55.61 30.34 -44.21
N SER A 824 54.73 30.01 -45.19
CA SER A 824 54.01 30.81 -46.22
C SER A 824 52.85 30.04 -46.90
N SER A 825 51.92 30.79 -47.54
CA SER A 825 51.13 30.47 -48.78
C SER A 825 50.28 29.19 -48.89
N ALA A 826 49.13 29.13 -49.57
CA ALA A 826 48.17 30.09 -50.17
C ALA A 826 46.90 29.26 -50.58
N GLY A 827 45.70 29.79 -50.87
CA GLY A 827 45.20 31.17 -50.90
C GLY A 827 43.65 31.19 -50.80
N THR A 828 43.03 32.34 -50.46
CA THR A 828 42.20 33.18 -51.39
C THR A 828 40.84 32.57 -51.81
N ASN A 829 39.66 33.22 -51.73
CA ASN A 829 39.26 34.64 -51.50
C ASN A 829 37.71 34.69 -51.27
N THR A 830 36.99 35.72 -50.74
CA THR A 830 37.26 36.92 -49.89
C THR A 830 35.93 37.66 -49.55
N HIS A 831 35.81 38.24 -48.33
CA HIS A 831 34.91 39.37 -47.94
C HIS A 831 33.37 39.11 -47.91
N ALA A 832 32.50 39.87 -47.21
CA ALA A 832 32.59 40.97 -46.20
C ALA A 832 31.34 40.90 -45.27
N THR A 833 31.35 41.15 -43.95
CA THR A 833 31.48 42.38 -43.10
C THR A 833 30.30 43.40 -43.04
N VAL A 834 29.59 43.42 -41.89
CA VAL A 834 28.82 44.50 -41.18
C VAL A 834 27.39 44.92 -41.65
N VAL A 835 26.56 45.28 -40.64
CA VAL A 835 25.33 46.12 -40.59
C VAL A 835 23.97 45.40 -40.44
N ASP A 836 23.06 46.09 -39.73
CA ASP A 836 21.70 45.77 -39.23
C ASP A 836 20.77 44.88 -40.08
N GLY A 837 19.77 44.30 -39.38
CA GLY A 837 18.46 43.97 -39.96
C GLY A 837 17.82 42.70 -39.42
N GLU A 838 16.64 42.85 -38.80
CA GLU A 838 15.69 41.73 -38.68
C GLU A 838 15.13 41.37 -40.05
N VAL A 839 14.96 40.08 -40.35
CA VAL A 839 13.81 39.61 -41.14
C VAL A 839 13.34 38.27 -40.60
N PHE A 840 12.02 38.16 -40.45
CA PHE A 840 11.26 36.91 -40.29
C PHE A 840 11.76 35.76 -41.17
N PHE A 841 11.53 34.53 -40.72
CA PHE A 841 11.40 33.39 -41.62
C PHE A 841 10.01 32.75 -41.47
N THR A 842 9.06 33.20 -42.30
CA THR A 842 7.76 32.54 -42.45
C THR A 842 7.93 31.18 -43.13
N PRO A 843 7.16 30.15 -42.75
CA PRO A 843 7.12 28.90 -43.50
C PRO A 843 6.54 29.14 -44.91
N ALA A 844 6.91 28.28 -45.87
CA ALA A 844 6.28 28.22 -47.19
C ALA A 844 5.23 27.10 -47.20
N ASP A 845 4.10 27.35 -47.86
CA ASP A 845 3.02 26.36 -48.01
C ASP A 845 3.48 25.09 -48.76
N GLU A 846 3.25 23.93 -48.15
CA GLU A 846 2.77 22.75 -48.89
C GLU A 846 1.46 22.26 -48.26
N LEU A 847 0.35 22.50 -48.97
CA LEU A 847 -1.00 22.16 -48.53
C LEU A 847 -1.23 20.64 -48.54
N GLN A 848 -1.07 20.00 -47.39
CA GLN A 848 -1.64 18.68 -47.10
C GLN A 848 -2.55 18.73 -45.89
N GLN A 849 -3.86 18.90 -46.16
CA GLN A 849 -4.90 18.54 -45.21
C GLN A 849 -4.76 17.05 -44.91
N SER A 850 -4.27 16.74 -43.72
CA SER A 850 -4.25 15.38 -43.16
C SER A 850 -5.25 15.35 -42.01
N GLU A 851 -6.17 14.39 -42.06
CA GLU A 851 -7.19 14.22 -41.03
C GLU A 851 -6.53 13.65 -39.77
N PHE A 852 -6.27 14.52 -38.78
CA PHE A 852 -5.90 14.09 -37.44
C PHE A 852 -7.12 13.49 -36.73
N PHE A 853 -6.89 12.42 -35.95
CA PHE A 853 -7.89 11.67 -35.16
C PHE A 853 -9.02 10.92 -35.91
N PRO A 854 -8.72 9.92 -36.76
CA PRO A 854 -9.71 8.96 -37.24
C PRO A 854 -9.85 7.75 -36.28
N LEU A 855 -10.99 7.61 -35.58
CA LEU A 855 -11.22 6.44 -34.69
C LEU A 855 -12.64 5.85 -34.70
N SER A 856 -13.08 5.38 -35.88
CA SER A 856 -14.02 4.24 -36.03
C SER A 856 -14.18 3.85 -37.50
N GLY A 857 -13.91 2.59 -37.89
CA GLY A 857 -14.39 2.10 -39.20
C GLY A 857 -13.60 1.07 -40.02
N ASN A 858 -13.13 -0.04 -39.44
CA ASN A 858 -13.07 -1.37 -40.10
C ASN A 858 -12.16 -1.58 -41.36
N ARG A 859 -11.26 -2.58 -41.27
CA ARG A 859 -10.32 -3.08 -42.32
C ARG A 859 -9.11 -2.16 -42.58
N GLN A 860 -7.96 -2.65 -43.06
CA GLN A 860 -7.60 -3.99 -43.56
C GLN A 860 -6.16 -4.37 -43.17
N ALA A 861 -5.88 -5.65 -42.94
CA ALA A 861 -4.57 -6.10 -42.47
C ALA A 861 -3.48 -6.04 -43.56
N SER A 862 -2.27 -5.61 -43.19
CA SER A 862 -1.04 -5.77 -43.98
C SER A 862 0.12 -6.24 -43.09
N THR A 863 0.97 -7.11 -43.61
CA THR A 863 1.90 -7.93 -42.81
C THR A 863 3.30 -7.31 -42.68
N ALA A 864 3.73 -7.01 -41.45
CA ALA A 864 5.14 -6.71 -41.18
C ALA A 864 6.00 -7.98 -41.30
N SER A 865 7.02 -7.95 -42.16
CA SER A 865 7.88 -9.11 -42.44
C SER A 865 9.13 -9.14 -41.54
N SER A 866 9.41 -10.31 -40.98
CA SER A 866 10.60 -10.56 -40.15
C SER A 866 11.85 -10.82 -41.02
N VAL A 867 12.98 -10.20 -40.67
CA VAL A 867 14.29 -10.52 -41.25
C VAL A 867 15.34 -10.62 -40.14
N SER A 868 15.56 -11.82 -39.64
CA SER A 868 16.67 -12.16 -38.75
C SER A 868 17.83 -12.77 -39.54
N ARG A 869 19.06 -12.27 -39.33
CA ARG A 869 20.31 -12.91 -39.78
C ARG A 869 21.44 -12.62 -38.77
N GLY A 870 21.75 -13.59 -37.92
CA GLY A 870 22.91 -13.54 -37.02
C GLY A 870 24.17 -14.16 -37.64
N ARG A 871 25.31 -14.05 -36.95
CA ARG A 871 26.53 -14.84 -37.21
C ARG A 871 27.41 -15.00 -35.97
N SER A 872 27.78 -16.26 -35.71
CA SER A 872 28.88 -16.84 -34.90
C SER A 872 29.75 -15.99 -33.96
N LEU A 873 30.07 -16.58 -32.80
CA LEU A 873 31.18 -16.23 -31.91
C LEU A 873 32.56 -16.27 -32.61
N HIS A 874 33.58 -15.62 -32.01
CA HIS A 874 34.78 -16.34 -31.49
C HIS A 874 35.69 -15.48 -30.57
N HIS A 875 35.94 -15.99 -29.35
CA HIS A 875 37.25 -16.11 -28.68
C HIS A 875 38.01 -14.90 -28.04
N LEU A 876 37.97 -14.86 -26.70
CA LEU A 876 39.10 -14.69 -25.74
C LEU A 876 40.02 -13.43 -25.74
N GLY A 877 39.69 -12.48 -24.86
CA GLY A 877 40.53 -11.97 -23.76
C GLY A 877 41.97 -11.44 -23.98
N SER A 878 42.21 -10.18 -23.55
CA SER A 878 43.51 -9.72 -23.00
C SER A 878 43.29 -8.57 -22.01
N TYR A 879 44.23 -8.38 -21.07
CA TYR A 879 44.15 -7.44 -19.95
C TYR A 879 45.02 -6.18 -20.15
N THR A 880 44.82 -5.18 -19.27
CA THR A 880 45.64 -3.98 -19.03
C THR A 880 45.62 -2.84 -20.07
N SER A 881 44.99 -1.71 -19.70
CA SER A 881 45.53 -0.36 -19.93
C SER A 881 44.81 0.66 -19.04
N GLN A 882 45.54 1.33 -18.14
CA GLN A 882 45.01 2.42 -17.33
C GLN A 882 45.30 3.78 -17.97
N LYS A 883 44.28 4.49 -18.50
CA LYS A 883 44.15 5.96 -18.40
C LYS A 883 42.86 6.54 -19.02
N SER A 884 42.42 7.65 -18.42
CA SER A 884 41.60 8.74 -18.96
C SER A 884 40.25 8.44 -19.64
N ARG A 885 39.17 8.78 -18.91
CA ARG A 885 37.90 9.41 -19.35
C ARG A 885 37.50 9.24 -20.84
N SER A 886 36.45 8.46 -21.07
CA SER A 886 35.43 8.75 -22.08
C SER A 886 34.06 8.28 -21.59
N THR A 887 32.99 9.02 -21.90
CA THR A 887 31.61 8.70 -21.50
C THR A 887 30.85 8.09 -22.67
N ASN A 888 30.83 6.75 -22.75
CA ASN A 888 30.09 6.02 -23.78
C ASN A 888 29.08 5.05 -23.12
N PHE A 889 27.78 5.29 -23.30
CA PHE A 889 26.68 4.48 -22.73
C PHE A 889 26.35 3.20 -23.56
N SER A 890 27.29 2.70 -24.34
CA SER A 890 27.02 1.74 -25.44
C SER A 890 27.60 0.33 -25.19
N GLU A 891 27.39 -0.25 -24.01
CA GLU A 891 27.76 -1.66 -23.76
C GLU A 891 26.85 -2.38 -22.74
N ILE A 892 25.53 -2.13 -22.83
CA ILE A 892 24.52 -2.91 -22.10
C ILE A 892 24.39 -4.29 -22.75
N SER A 893 25.15 -5.27 -22.24
CA SER A 893 25.15 -6.64 -22.74
C SER A 893 23.77 -7.31 -22.64
N ALA A 894 23.41 -8.08 -23.65
CA ALA A 894 22.11 -8.75 -23.74
C ALA A 894 22.10 -10.07 -22.96
N SER A 895 22.01 -9.98 -21.62
CA SER A 895 21.69 -11.10 -20.74
C SER A 895 20.57 -10.67 -19.80
N GLY A 896 19.54 -11.52 -19.63
CA GLY A 896 18.24 -11.10 -19.13
C GLY A 896 17.97 -11.47 -17.67
N THR A 897 17.35 -10.55 -16.93
CA THR A 897 16.37 -10.88 -15.89
C THR A 897 15.44 -9.69 -15.70
N TYR A 898 14.12 -9.88 -15.87
CA TYR A 898 13.12 -8.88 -15.49
C TYR A 898 12.46 -9.30 -14.18
N THR A 899 12.61 -8.47 -13.15
CA THR A 899 11.97 -8.69 -11.83
C THR A 899 11.44 -7.37 -11.29
N ILE A 900 10.25 -6.95 -11.74
CA ILE A 900 9.46 -5.90 -11.05
C ILE A 900 8.69 -6.54 -9.88
N SER A 901 9.36 -7.38 -9.09
CA SER A 901 8.88 -7.81 -7.78
C SER A 901 8.62 -6.54 -6.97
N ASN A 902 7.35 -6.19 -6.76
CA ASN A 902 6.98 -4.95 -6.07
C ASN A 902 7.38 -5.11 -4.60
N PRO A 903 8.34 -4.32 -4.06
CA PRO A 903 8.75 -4.46 -2.67
C PRO A 903 7.63 -4.03 -1.71
N LEU A 904 6.67 -3.22 -2.17
CA LEU A 904 5.49 -2.87 -1.38
C LEU A 904 4.32 -3.81 -1.74
N PRO A 905 3.49 -4.22 -0.76
CA PRO A 905 2.23 -4.91 -1.04
C PRO A 905 1.25 -3.98 -1.77
N LEU A 906 0.20 -4.56 -2.36
CA LEU A 906 -0.94 -3.77 -2.84
C LEU A 906 -1.63 -3.10 -1.65
N ILE A 907 -1.91 -1.80 -1.73
CA ILE A 907 -2.53 -1.04 -0.64
C ILE A 907 -4.00 -0.79 -0.93
N HIS A 908 -4.85 -1.19 0.00
CA HIS A 908 -6.28 -1.04 -0.01
C HIS A 908 -6.69 0.11 0.91
N PHE A 909 -6.79 1.30 0.34
CA PHE A 909 -7.34 2.46 1.04
C PHE A 909 -8.83 2.23 1.36
N PRO A 910 -9.31 2.62 2.56
CA PRO A 910 -10.73 2.63 2.88
C PRO A 910 -11.55 3.39 1.83
N SER A 911 -12.79 2.96 1.59
CA SER A 911 -13.65 3.50 0.52
C SER A 911 -13.92 5.01 0.62
N ASP A 912 -13.96 5.57 1.84
CA ASP A 912 -14.04 7.01 2.07
C ASP A 912 -12.76 7.75 1.63
N THR A 913 -11.58 7.17 1.88
CA THR A 913 -10.30 7.73 1.45
C THR A 913 -10.14 7.66 -0.06
N GLN A 914 -10.55 6.56 -0.71
CA GLN A 914 -10.62 6.47 -2.17
C GLN A 914 -11.55 7.54 -2.76
N ARG A 915 -12.75 7.74 -2.18
CA ARG A 915 -13.71 8.77 -2.61
C ARG A 915 -13.09 10.16 -2.54
N ARG A 916 -12.42 10.50 -1.42
CA ARG A 916 -11.72 11.79 -1.27
C ARG A 916 -10.60 11.96 -2.30
N GLN A 917 -9.72 10.97 -2.45
CA GLN A 917 -8.64 11.01 -3.46
C GLN A 917 -9.19 11.22 -4.88
N ARG A 918 -10.25 10.51 -5.27
CA ARG A 918 -10.93 10.70 -6.58
C ARG A 918 -11.58 12.08 -6.71
N ALA A 919 -12.16 12.63 -5.64
CA ALA A 919 -12.71 13.99 -5.65
C ALA A 919 -11.62 15.06 -5.84
N VAL A 920 -10.44 14.87 -5.24
CA VAL A 920 -9.27 15.75 -5.47
C VAL A 920 -8.81 15.70 -6.94
N LEU A 921 -8.78 14.51 -7.56
CA LEU A 921 -8.49 14.38 -8.99
C LEU A 921 -9.58 15.04 -9.87
N LEU A 922 -10.85 14.93 -9.51
CA LEU A 922 -11.95 15.58 -10.24
C LEU A 922 -11.88 17.12 -10.14
N VAL A 923 -11.51 17.67 -8.98
CA VAL A 923 -11.20 19.11 -8.82
C VAL A 923 -10.07 19.53 -9.77
N LYS A 924 -8.99 18.74 -9.86
CA LYS A 924 -7.87 19.00 -10.79
C LYS A 924 -8.30 18.97 -12.26
N VAL A 925 -9.20 18.06 -12.64
CA VAL A 925 -9.80 18.00 -13.99
C VAL A 925 -10.66 19.24 -14.27
N TRP A 926 -11.55 19.63 -13.35
CA TRP A 926 -12.40 20.82 -13.51
C TRP A 926 -11.59 22.11 -13.63
N LEU A 927 -10.52 22.28 -12.84
CA LEU A 927 -9.67 23.47 -12.93
C LEU A 927 -8.85 23.52 -14.23
N MET A 928 -8.44 22.37 -14.78
CA MET A 928 -7.81 22.32 -16.11
C MET A 928 -8.80 22.73 -17.21
N ILE A 929 -10.02 22.22 -17.17
CA ILE A 929 -11.10 22.57 -18.11
C ILE A 929 -11.47 24.06 -17.99
N ALA A 930 -11.55 24.60 -16.76
CA ALA A 930 -11.73 26.03 -16.54
C ALA A 930 -10.59 26.87 -17.14
N GLY A 931 -9.35 26.38 -17.06
CA GLY A 931 -8.19 26.99 -17.70
C GLY A 931 -8.32 27.07 -19.23
N PHE A 932 -8.80 26.00 -19.89
CA PHE A 932 -9.09 26.02 -21.33
C PHE A 932 -10.18 27.04 -21.67
N TYR A 933 -11.34 27.00 -20.99
CA TYR A 933 -12.41 27.98 -21.20
C TYR A 933 -11.95 29.42 -20.97
N ARG A 934 -11.10 29.68 -19.96
CA ARG A 934 -10.52 30.99 -19.66
C ARG A 934 -9.57 31.49 -20.75
N ARG A 935 -8.93 30.60 -21.51
CA ARG A 935 -8.01 30.94 -22.62
C ARG A 935 -8.71 30.98 -23.99
N ALA A 936 -9.91 30.42 -24.09
CA ALA A 936 -10.83 30.55 -25.24
C ALA A 936 -11.85 31.71 -25.08
N ASP A 937 -11.63 32.64 -24.14
CA ASP A 937 -12.55 33.73 -23.75
C ASP A 937 -13.99 33.30 -23.35
N LEU A 938 -14.23 32.02 -23.11
CA LEU A 938 -15.50 31.42 -22.70
C LEU A 938 -15.74 31.58 -21.18
N PHE A 939 -15.79 32.83 -20.73
CA PHE A 939 -15.61 33.17 -19.32
C PHE A 939 -16.70 32.70 -18.35
N GLU A 940 -17.95 32.53 -18.80
CA GLU A 940 -19.01 32.01 -17.91
C GLU A 940 -18.99 30.48 -17.84
N ASP A 941 -18.51 29.78 -18.87
CA ASP A 941 -18.25 28.33 -18.81
C ASP A 941 -17.03 28.03 -17.93
N ALA A 942 -15.97 28.86 -18.00
CA ALA A 942 -14.84 28.81 -17.08
C ALA A 942 -15.29 28.94 -15.62
N LYS A 943 -16.15 29.94 -15.34
CA LYS A 943 -16.76 30.17 -14.04
C LYS A 943 -17.68 29.01 -13.61
N GLY A 944 -18.39 28.40 -14.55
CA GLY A 944 -19.19 27.18 -14.34
C GLY A 944 -18.32 26.03 -13.84
N ALA A 945 -17.25 25.70 -14.57
CA ALA A 945 -16.28 24.67 -14.21
C ALA A 945 -15.61 24.93 -12.85
N ILE A 946 -15.22 26.17 -12.56
CA ILE A 946 -14.70 26.57 -11.23
C ILE A 946 -15.77 26.35 -10.14
N SER A 947 -17.05 26.61 -10.42
CA SER A 947 -18.12 26.39 -9.44
C SER A 947 -18.36 24.91 -9.13
N GLU A 948 -18.16 24.00 -10.09
CA GLU A 948 -18.20 22.55 -9.82
C GLU A 948 -16.99 22.10 -8.97
N ALA A 949 -15.79 22.61 -9.28
CA ALA A 949 -14.60 22.41 -8.44
C ALA A 949 -14.85 22.91 -7.00
N GLN A 950 -15.43 24.11 -6.84
CA GLN A 950 -15.73 24.70 -5.53
C GLN A 950 -16.78 23.89 -4.75
N LYS A 951 -17.80 23.32 -5.41
CA LYS A 951 -18.77 22.42 -4.76
C LYS A 951 -18.09 21.15 -4.22
N LEU A 952 -17.20 20.54 -5.00
CA LEU A 952 -16.46 19.35 -4.58
C LEU A 952 -15.55 19.64 -3.38
N VAL A 953 -14.85 20.78 -3.39
CA VAL A 953 -14.03 21.22 -2.25
C VAL A 953 -14.90 21.49 -1.01
N GLY A 954 -16.06 22.17 -1.17
CA GLY A 954 -17.01 22.38 -0.07
C GLY A 954 -17.65 21.10 0.49
N MET A 955 -17.76 20.04 -0.32
CA MET A 955 -18.11 18.70 0.19
C MET A 955 -17.00 18.10 1.05
N LEU A 956 -15.72 18.25 0.64
CA LEU A 956 -14.56 17.80 1.41
C LEU A 956 -14.43 18.58 2.73
N GLU A 957 -14.56 19.92 2.73
CA GLU A 957 -14.65 20.75 3.94
C GLU A 957 -15.73 20.21 4.90
N ALA A 958 -16.91 19.90 4.35
CA ALA A 958 -18.04 19.40 5.11
C ALA A 958 -17.90 17.92 5.54
N GLU A 959 -16.95 17.15 5.00
CA GLU A 959 -16.53 15.85 5.57
C GLU A 959 -15.54 16.07 6.72
N VAL A 960 -14.48 16.87 6.51
CA VAL A 960 -13.46 17.18 7.52
C VAL A 960 -14.09 17.78 8.79
N ALA A 961 -15.00 18.74 8.63
CA ALA A 961 -15.72 19.37 9.75
C ALA A 961 -16.70 18.44 10.50
N LYS A 962 -16.90 17.20 10.02
CA LYS A 962 -17.74 16.18 10.66
C LYS A 962 -16.94 15.00 11.24
N ASP A 963 -15.62 14.92 11.04
CA ASP A 963 -14.80 13.83 11.55
C ASP A 963 -14.78 13.85 13.11
N PRO A 964 -15.38 12.86 13.78
CA PRO A 964 -15.39 12.79 15.25
C PRO A 964 -14.01 12.38 15.81
N THR A 965 -13.12 11.88 14.95
CA THR A 965 -11.82 11.30 15.30
C THR A 965 -10.69 12.34 15.30
N GLY A 966 -10.88 13.49 14.65
CA GLY A 966 -9.83 14.50 14.47
C GLY A 966 -8.63 14.00 13.64
N SER A 967 -8.87 13.01 12.78
CA SER A 967 -7.88 12.35 11.92
C SER A 967 -7.64 13.08 10.60
N LEU A 968 -8.68 13.73 10.08
CA LEU A 968 -8.60 14.56 8.87
C LEU A 968 -8.16 15.98 9.22
N SER A 969 -7.29 16.56 8.39
CA SER A 969 -6.78 17.92 8.57
C SER A 969 -6.94 18.74 7.30
N MET A 970 -7.54 19.94 7.42
CA MET A 970 -7.64 20.92 6.33
C MET A 970 -6.30 21.17 5.62
N ARG A 971 -5.19 21.10 6.36
CA ARG A 971 -3.85 21.48 5.90
C ARG A 971 -3.12 20.41 5.08
N GLY A 972 -3.68 19.21 4.92
CA GLY A 972 -3.07 18.16 4.10
C GLY A 972 -1.96 17.36 4.81
N ASN A 973 -2.15 17.07 6.10
CA ASN A 973 -1.16 16.35 6.93
C ASN A 973 -1.41 14.83 7.03
N THR A 974 -2.43 14.30 6.34
CA THR A 974 -2.85 12.89 6.45
C THR A 974 -1.98 11.97 5.58
N TRP A 975 -1.79 10.70 5.97
CA TRP A 975 -1.12 9.72 5.12
C TRP A 975 -1.85 9.52 3.78
N ALA A 976 -1.08 9.42 2.70
CA ALA A 976 -1.53 9.31 1.30
C ALA A 976 -2.45 10.45 0.80
N GLU A 977 -2.46 11.59 1.49
CA GLU A 977 -3.03 12.85 1.03
C GLU A 977 -1.98 13.65 0.25
N ARG A 978 -2.35 14.28 -0.88
CA ARG A 978 -1.39 14.97 -1.77
C ARG A 978 -1.60 16.48 -1.90
N LYS A 979 -2.84 16.92 -1.73
CA LYS A 979 -3.22 18.31 -1.53
C LYS A 979 -4.27 18.33 -0.41
N GLY A 980 -4.02 19.14 0.62
CA GLY A 980 -5.02 19.40 1.65
C GLY A 980 -6.16 20.26 1.12
N VAL A 981 -7.28 20.26 1.83
CA VAL A 981 -8.46 21.08 1.49
C VAL A 981 -8.10 22.57 1.41
N ASP A 982 -7.25 23.08 2.30
CA ASP A 982 -6.70 24.45 2.25
C ASP A 982 -5.98 24.76 0.93
N GLN A 983 -5.23 23.80 0.39
CA GLN A 983 -4.50 23.96 -0.87
C GLN A 983 -5.45 23.94 -2.08
N LEU A 984 -6.52 23.13 -2.03
CA LEU A 984 -7.53 23.08 -3.09
C LEU A 984 -8.41 24.33 -3.11
N LEU A 985 -8.70 24.91 -1.94
CA LEU A 985 -9.28 26.25 -1.83
C LEU A 985 -8.34 27.29 -2.45
N GLY A 986 -7.03 27.19 -2.19
CA GLY A 986 -5.99 27.98 -2.85
C GLY A 986 -6.01 27.87 -4.38
N ASP A 987 -6.06 26.64 -4.92
CA ASP A 987 -6.12 26.39 -6.38
C ASP A 987 -7.38 27.03 -7.01
N VAL A 988 -8.55 26.85 -6.38
CA VAL A 988 -9.84 27.40 -6.83
C VAL A 988 -9.83 28.93 -6.83
N TRP A 989 -9.36 29.56 -5.74
CA TRP A 989 -9.27 31.02 -5.66
C TRP A 989 -8.17 31.60 -6.59
N ALA A 990 -7.12 30.85 -6.90
CA ALA A 990 -6.11 31.26 -7.87
C ALA A 990 -6.69 31.31 -9.30
N GLU A 991 -7.46 30.30 -9.74
CA GLU A 991 -8.13 30.33 -11.04
C GLU A 991 -9.24 31.40 -11.12
N LEU A 992 -9.95 31.70 -10.01
CA LEU A 992 -10.80 32.88 -9.93
C LEU A 992 -10.00 34.18 -10.14
N GLY A 993 -8.84 34.31 -9.50
CA GLY A 993 -7.94 35.45 -9.69
C GLY A 993 -7.47 35.63 -11.14
N TYR A 994 -7.09 34.54 -11.82
CA TYR A 994 -6.76 34.59 -13.24
C TYR A 994 -7.98 34.92 -14.13
N LEU A 995 -9.17 34.40 -13.82
CA LEU A 995 -10.39 34.75 -14.56
C LEU A 995 -10.74 36.25 -14.39
N SER A 996 -10.62 36.77 -13.17
CA SER A 996 -10.78 38.19 -12.85
C SER A 996 -9.71 39.08 -13.53
N LEU A 997 -8.47 38.58 -13.72
CA LEU A 997 -7.43 39.27 -14.50
C LEU A 997 -7.80 39.38 -15.98
N VAL A 998 -8.15 38.27 -16.64
CA VAL A 998 -8.44 38.25 -18.08
C VAL A 998 -9.71 39.08 -18.39
N LYS A 999 -10.69 39.11 -17.48
CA LYS A 999 -11.84 40.03 -17.55
C LYS A 999 -11.50 41.53 -17.35
N GLY A 1000 -10.23 41.89 -17.19
CA GLY A 1000 -9.80 43.28 -17.00
C GLY A 1000 -10.13 43.87 -15.63
N SER A 1001 -10.31 43.05 -14.60
CA SER A 1001 -10.75 43.47 -13.25
C SER A 1001 -9.68 43.25 -12.16
N PRO A 1002 -8.52 43.95 -12.21
CA PRO A 1002 -7.35 43.66 -11.39
C PRO A 1002 -7.59 43.81 -9.87
N TYR A 1003 -8.57 44.63 -9.45
CA TYR A 1003 -8.93 44.74 -8.03
C TYR A 1003 -9.75 43.55 -7.50
N LEU A 1004 -10.56 42.90 -8.34
CA LEU A 1004 -11.21 41.64 -7.99
C LEU A 1004 -10.16 40.53 -7.95
N ALA A 1005 -9.34 40.42 -9.00
CA ALA A 1005 -8.25 39.44 -9.05
C ALA A 1005 -7.30 39.54 -7.84
N ARG A 1006 -6.95 40.76 -7.42
CA ARG A 1006 -6.18 40.99 -6.19
C ARG A 1006 -6.89 40.44 -4.95
N SER A 1007 -8.19 40.65 -4.83
CA SER A 1007 -8.98 40.11 -3.71
C SER A 1007 -9.06 38.58 -3.75
N ASP A 1008 -9.20 38.00 -4.94
CA ASP A 1008 -9.26 36.55 -5.16
C ASP A 1008 -7.91 35.89 -4.81
N PHE A 1009 -6.79 36.45 -5.28
CA PHE A 1009 -5.45 35.98 -4.88
C PHE A 1009 -5.14 36.25 -3.40
N GLU A 1010 -5.56 37.37 -2.82
CA GLU A 1010 -5.45 37.60 -1.38
C GLU A 1010 -6.24 36.55 -0.59
N MET A 1011 -7.43 36.13 -1.07
CA MET A 1011 -8.22 35.04 -0.48
C MET A 1011 -7.52 33.68 -0.59
N ALA A 1012 -6.97 33.34 -1.76
CA ALA A 1012 -6.18 32.11 -1.96
C ALA A 1012 -5.04 31.98 -0.93
N LEU A 1013 -4.35 33.09 -0.63
CA LEU A 1013 -3.27 33.14 0.36
C LEU A 1013 -3.75 33.17 1.82
N THR A 1014 -5.03 33.41 2.10
CA THR A 1014 -5.59 33.16 3.45
C THR A 1014 -5.80 31.68 3.74
N HIS A 1015 -6.09 30.87 2.70
CA HIS A 1015 -6.19 29.42 2.82
C HIS A 1015 -4.82 28.75 2.76
N TYR A 1016 -4.03 29.02 1.72
CA TYR A 1016 -2.70 28.42 1.55
C TYR A 1016 -1.62 29.51 1.32
N PRO A 1017 -0.92 29.96 2.39
CA PRO A 1017 0.01 31.10 2.31
C PRO A 1017 1.19 30.95 1.34
N ASP A 1018 1.61 29.72 1.06
CA ASP A 1018 2.76 29.39 0.20
C ASP A 1018 2.34 29.03 -1.25
N HIS A 1019 1.16 29.50 -1.70
CA HIS A 1019 0.62 29.17 -3.03
C HIS A 1019 1.42 29.85 -4.16
N PRO A 1020 2.05 29.10 -5.09
CA PRO A 1020 2.90 29.71 -6.12
C PRO A 1020 2.11 30.65 -7.03
N ALA A 1021 1.06 30.14 -7.67
CA ALA A 1021 0.25 30.90 -8.62
C ALA A 1021 -0.35 32.19 -8.03
N ALA A 1022 -0.97 32.12 -6.85
CA ALA A 1022 -1.53 33.31 -6.19
C ALA A 1022 -0.47 34.28 -5.66
N ILE A 1023 0.72 33.82 -5.25
CA ILE A 1023 1.84 34.73 -4.93
C ILE A 1023 2.30 35.48 -6.19
N VAL A 1024 2.46 34.79 -7.32
CA VAL A 1024 2.88 35.41 -8.59
C VAL A 1024 1.82 36.40 -9.06
N GLY A 1025 0.57 35.97 -9.24
CA GLY A 1025 -0.54 36.81 -9.70
C GLY A 1025 -0.80 38.02 -8.80
N LEU A 1026 -0.74 37.87 -7.47
CA LEU A 1026 -0.82 39.01 -6.55
C LEU A 1026 0.39 39.95 -6.70
N SER A 1027 1.59 39.40 -6.84
CA SER A 1027 2.82 40.20 -6.90
C SER A 1027 2.90 41.04 -8.18
N ASP A 1028 2.48 40.51 -9.32
CA ASP A 1028 2.42 41.31 -10.56
C ASP A 1028 1.39 42.44 -10.48
N ILE A 1029 0.22 42.22 -9.88
CA ILE A 1029 -0.75 43.31 -9.63
C ILE A 1029 -0.15 44.37 -8.68
N LEU A 1030 0.60 43.95 -7.65
CA LEU A 1030 1.26 44.88 -6.72
C LEU A 1030 2.40 45.68 -7.40
N LEU A 1031 3.13 45.07 -8.35
CA LEU A 1031 4.16 45.75 -9.15
C LEU A 1031 3.54 46.66 -10.24
N ASP A 1032 2.37 46.31 -10.79
CA ASP A 1032 1.58 47.15 -11.69
C ASP A 1032 0.93 48.34 -10.96
N ILE A 1033 0.58 48.18 -9.67
CA ILE A 1033 0.19 49.28 -8.77
C ILE A 1033 1.38 50.21 -8.48
N TYR A 1034 2.58 49.66 -8.27
CA TYR A 1034 3.79 50.46 -8.05
C TYR A 1034 4.16 51.31 -9.28
N SER A 1035 4.15 50.69 -10.46
CA SER A 1035 4.47 51.28 -11.77
C SER A 1035 3.32 52.09 -12.40
N GLU A 1036 2.24 52.38 -11.65
CA GLU A 1036 1.08 53.19 -12.05
C GLU A 1036 0.30 52.66 -13.28
N LYS A 1037 0.49 51.41 -13.68
CA LYS A 1037 -0.29 50.75 -14.75
C LYS A 1037 -1.73 50.48 -14.31
N VAL A 1038 -1.92 50.07 -13.06
CA VAL A 1038 -3.25 49.87 -12.46
C VAL A 1038 -3.70 51.17 -11.80
N LEU A 1039 -4.65 51.86 -12.46
CA LEU A 1039 -5.25 53.10 -11.97
C LEU A 1039 -6.06 52.87 -10.68
N PRO A 1040 -6.18 53.86 -9.77
CA PRO A 1040 -6.98 53.74 -8.56
C PRO A 1040 -8.46 53.47 -8.89
N PRO A 1041 -9.21 52.72 -8.04
CA PRO A 1041 -10.61 52.44 -8.28
C PRO A 1041 -11.42 53.75 -8.24
N PRO A 1042 -12.44 53.92 -9.11
CA PRO A 1042 -13.18 55.18 -9.18
C PRO A 1042 -13.90 55.47 -7.86
N ALA A 1043 -13.68 56.67 -7.30
CA ALA A 1043 -14.20 57.09 -5.99
C ALA A 1043 -15.73 57.26 -5.93
N ILE A 1044 -16.44 56.92 -7.01
CA ILE A 1044 -17.90 56.86 -7.11
C ILE A 1044 -18.23 55.52 -7.78
N PRO A 1045 -19.00 54.62 -7.13
CA PRO A 1045 -19.49 53.41 -7.78
C PRO A 1045 -20.34 53.78 -9.01
N THR A 1046 -19.97 53.27 -10.18
CA THR A 1046 -20.77 53.42 -11.39
C THR A 1046 -22.06 52.63 -11.23
N LEU A 1047 -23.17 53.33 -10.97
CA LEU A 1047 -24.51 52.74 -10.96
C LEU A 1047 -24.82 52.19 -12.35
N SER A 1048 -24.74 50.87 -12.50
CA SER A 1048 -25.10 50.15 -13.71
C SER A 1048 -26.62 50.22 -13.91
N VAL A 1049 -27.08 51.23 -14.64
CA VAL A 1049 -28.44 51.25 -15.20
C VAL A 1049 -28.51 50.11 -16.23
N PRO A 1050 -29.49 49.19 -16.16
CA PRO A 1050 -29.65 48.14 -17.17
C PRO A 1050 -29.84 48.72 -18.57
N GLU A 1051 -29.29 48.06 -19.58
CA GLU A 1051 -29.33 48.47 -20.99
C GLU A 1051 -30.71 48.23 -21.64
N ASP A 1052 -31.74 48.92 -21.15
CA ASP A 1052 -33.05 48.99 -21.82
C ASP A 1052 -33.89 50.19 -21.32
N VAL A 1053 -33.66 51.39 -21.87
CA VAL A 1053 -34.66 52.29 -22.53
C VAL A 1053 -33.91 53.51 -23.11
N SER A 1054 -33.33 53.38 -24.31
CA SER A 1054 -32.82 54.53 -25.07
C SER A 1054 -33.92 55.16 -25.94
N ASN A 1055 -34.82 55.96 -25.33
CA ASN A 1055 -35.56 57.05 -26.01
C ASN A 1055 -36.51 57.80 -25.06
N LEU A 1056 -36.23 59.09 -24.79
CA LEU A 1056 -37.22 60.18 -24.77
C LEU A 1056 -36.51 61.54 -24.61
N TYR A 1057 -36.75 62.46 -25.55
CA TYR A 1057 -36.37 63.88 -25.44
C TYR A 1057 -37.26 64.63 -24.45
N LEU A 1058 -36.73 65.67 -23.79
CA LEU A 1058 -37.38 66.97 -23.43
C LEU A 1058 -36.34 67.88 -22.68
N PRO A 1059 -36.59 69.20 -22.47
CA PRO A 1059 -35.55 70.25 -22.49
C PRO A 1059 -35.04 70.73 -21.11
N PRO A 1060 -33.95 71.55 -21.05
CA PRO A 1060 -33.36 72.01 -19.80
C PRO A 1060 -34.13 73.14 -19.10
N SER A 1061 -33.99 73.22 -17.77
CA SER A 1061 -34.50 74.30 -16.91
C SER A 1061 -33.56 74.60 -15.73
N ASP A 1062 -33.59 75.85 -15.29
CA ASP A 1062 -32.63 76.59 -14.46
C ASP A 1062 -32.18 76.00 -13.09
N LEU A 1063 -30.99 76.48 -12.67
CA LEU A 1063 -30.47 76.42 -11.30
C LEU A 1063 -31.33 77.25 -10.32
N PRO A 1064 -31.33 76.89 -9.02
CA PRO A 1064 -30.60 77.78 -8.11
C PRO A 1064 -29.67 77.06 -7.13
N LYS A 1065 -28.70 77.82 -6.60
CA LYS A 1065 -27.68 77.37 -5.63
C LYS A 1065 -28.28 77.22 -4.22
N SER A 1066 -27.78 76.26 -3.45
CA SER A 1066 -27.85 76.30 -1.97
C SER A 1066 -26.48 75.91 -1.38
N ALA A 1067 -26.23 76.29 -0.12
CA ALA A 1067 -24.89 76.43 0.43
C ALA A 1067 -24.36 75.18 1.17
N ILE A 1068 -23.03 75.07 1.22
CA ILE A 1068 -22.28 74.10 2.03
C ILE A 1068 -21.99 74.72 3.41
N PRO A 1069 -22.29 74.01 4.51
CA PRO A 1069 -21.52 74.07 5.75
C PRO A 1069 -20.63 72.82 5.87
N GLN A 1070 -19.36 73.00 6.19
CA GLN A 1070 -18.43 71.90 6.43
C GLN A 1070 -18.57 71.38 7.88
N TYR A 1071 -18.69 70.06 8.05
CA TYR A 1071 -18.23 69.38 9.27
C TYR A 1071 -17.54 68.07 8.86
N GLY A 1072 -16.34 67.84 9.41
CA GLY A 1072 -15.46 66.74 9.03
C GLY A 1072 -15.75 65.43 9.77
N LEU A 1073 -15.29 64.33 9.19
CA LEU A 1073 -15.25 63.02 9.84
C LEU A 1073 -14.21 63.02 10.98
N PRO A 1074 -14.51 62.40 12.14
CA PRO A 1074 -13.47 62.02 13.10
C PRO A 1074 -12.73 60.77 12.57
N SER A 1075 -11.43 60.89 12.33
CA SER A 1075 -10.55 59.78 11.96
C SER A 1075 -9.77 59.28 13.17
N GLU A 1076 -10.18 58.16 13.76
CA GLU A 1076 -9.44 57.52 14.86
C GLU A 1076 -9.55 55.98 14.75
N PRO A 1077 -8.43 55.23 14.70
CA PRO A 1077 -8.44 53.78 14.58
C PRO A 1077 -8.65 53.09 15.94
N LEU A 1078 -9.55 52.12 16.02
CA LEU A 1078 -9.66 51.24 17.19
C LEU A 1078 -8.40 50.34 17.28
N GLY A 1079 -7.75 50.26 18.45
CA GLY A 1079 -6.71 49.25 18.66
C GLY A 1079 -5.76 49.38 19.85
N LEU A 1080 -5.60 50.57 20.47
CA LEU A 1080 -4.68 50.76 21.60
C LEU A 1080 -5.37 51.41 22.81
N GLY A 1081 -5.77 50.58 23.78
CA GLY A 1081 -6.39 51.03 25.03
C GLY A 1081 -5.39 51.65 25.99
N SER A 1082 -5.64 52.88 26.44
CA SER A 1082 -4.77 53.60 27.38
C SER A 1082 -5.39 53.66 28.78
N HIS A 1083 -4.74 53.02 29.75
CA HIS A 1083 -5.02 53.19 31.18
C HIS A 1083 -3.77 52.97 32.03
N ALA A 1084 -3.13 54.06 32.50
CA ALA A 1084 -2.89 54.33 33.93
C ALA A 1084 -2.02 55.58 34.16
N SER A 1085 -2.35 56.29 35.24
CA SER A 1085 -1.59 57.24 36.09
C SER A 1085 -0.06 57.43 35.85
N GLY A 1086 0.52 58.61 36.06
CA GLY A 1086 0.01 59.86 36.64
C GLY A 1086 1.06 60.54 37.56
N SER A 1087 0.99 61.87 37.73
CA SER A 1087 2.04 62.73 38.38
C SER A 1087 3.36 62.85 37.58
N GLY A 1088 4.09 63.97 37.57
CA GLY A 1088 3.79 65.33 38.09
C GLY A 1088 5.04 66.19 38.38
N PHE A 1089 4.86 67.52 38.32
CA PHE A 1089 5.74 68.59 38.87
C PHE A 1089 7.07 69.01 38.17
N ILE A 1090 7.34 70.34 38.26
CA ILE A 1090 8.59 71.12 37.97
C ILE A 1090 9.02 71.13 36.49
N LYS A 1091 9.08 72.24 35.70
CA LYS A 1091 9.33 73.70 35.86
C LYS A 1091 10.82 74.11 35.76
N THR A 1092 11.07 75.36 35.34
CA THR A 1092 12.36 76.05 35.10
C THR A 1092 13.12 75.69 33.81
N ASP A 1093 13.90 76.59 33.19
CA ASP A 1093 13.74 78.03 32.87
C ASP A 1093 14.94 78.49 31.99
N ASN A 1094 14.84 79.68 31.37
CA ASN A 1094 15.88 80.38 30.58
C ASN A 1094 16.24 79.73 29.21
N ALA A 1095 16.43 80.45 28.09
CA ALA A 1095 17.13 81.73 27.81
C ALA A 1095 18.68 81.58 27.84
N GLN A 1096 19.47 82.24 26.99
CA GLN A 1096 19.24 83.48 26.24
C GLN A 1096 20.29 83.66 25.10
N GLN A 1097 20.00 84.49 24.07
CA GLN A 1097 20.98 85.20 23.18
C GLN A 1097 21.93 84.34 22.29
N SER A 1098 22.50 84.81 21.17
CA SER A 1098 22.39 86.04 20.34
C SER A 1098 22.74 85.64 18.87
N ALA A 1099 22.15 86.19 17.80
CA ALA A 1099 22.48 87.48 17.14
C ALA A 1099 24.00 87.65 16.85
N THR A 1100 24.48 87.99 15.65
CA THR A 1100 23.87 88.50 14.39
C THR A 1100 24.21 87.55 13.20
N ALA A 1101 24.19 87.84 11.88
CA ALA A 1101 24.10 89.09 11.09
C ALA A 1101 23.58 88.91 9.63
N ALA A 1102 23.57 90.03 8.92
CA ALA A 1102 23.32 90.29 7.48
C ALA A 1102 24.51 89.91 6.57
N SER A 1103 24.43 89.82 5.22
CA SER A 1103 23.31 89.96 4.24
C SER A 1103 23.74 89.48 2.84
N SER A 1104 22.76 89.19 1.96
CA SER A 1104 22.81 89.30 0.46
C SER A 1104 23.85 88.45 -0.33
N ASP A 1105 23.53 87.81 -1.46
CA ASP A 1105 22.30 87.87 -2.28
C ASP A 1105 22.12 86.66 -3.23
N ASN A 1106 20.88 86.51 -3.75
CA ASN A 1106 20.47 85.77 -4.96
C ASN A 1106 20.58 84.22 -5.06
N SER A 1107 19.39 83.61 -4.96
CA SER A 1107 18.82 82.54 -5.81
C SER A 1107 19.51 81.17 -5.97
N LEU A 1108 18.85 80.12 -5.48
CA LEU A 1108 18.14 79.15 -6.32
C LEU A 1108 17.13 78.32 -5.49
N ASP A 1109 16.05 77.85 -6.11
CA ASP A 1109 14.91 77.24 -5.42
C ASP A 1109 15.20 75.85 -4.82
N ARG A 1110 14.70 75.65 -3.59
CA ARG A 1110 14.29 74.32 -3.10
C ARG A 1110 13.31 74.42 -1.93
N THR A 1111 12.07 74.82 -2.22
CA THR A 1111 10.96 74.63 -1.28
C THR A 1111 10.59 73.16 -1.20
N GLU A 1112 10.99 72.50 -0.10
CA GLU A 1112 10.40 71.22 0.30
C GLU A 1112 8.98 71.49 0.80
N SER A 1113 8.01 71.43 -0.10
CA SER A 1113 6.58 71.55 0.20
C SER A 1113 5.97 70.18 0.44
N GLU A 1114 5.37 69.98 1.59
CA GLU A 1114 4.60 68.78 1.94
C GLU A 1114 3.51 68.52 0.89
N GLU A 1115 3.55 67.37 0.19
CA GLU A 1115 2.47 66.96 -0.71
C GLU A 1115 1.21 66.63 0.08
N LYS A 1116 0.35 67.63 0.26
CA LYS A 1116 -1.04 67.40 0.68
C LYS A 1116 -1.69 66.46 -0.34
N LEU A 1117 -1.98 65.23 0.11
CA LEU A 1117 -2.66 64.22 -0.67
C LEU A 1117 -3.92 64.82 -1.33
N PRO A 1118 -4.14 64.60 -2.64
CA PRO A 1118 -5.34 65.07 -3.31
C PRO A 1118 -6.58 64.43 -2.69
N VAL A 1119 -7.67 65.20 -2.61
CA VAL A 1119 -8.98 64.67 -2.19
C VAL A 1119 -9.37 63.45 -3.05
N PRO A 1120 -9.95 62.37 -2.49
CA PRO A 1120 -10.00 61.06 -3.15
C PRO A 1120 -10.58 61.05 -4.57
N TYR A 1121 -11.59 61.88 -4.84
CA TYR A 1121 -12.23 62.04 -6.15
C TYR A 1121 -11.37 62.78 -7.21
N LYS A 1122 -10.12 63.13 -6.88
CA LYS A 1122 -9.11 63.72 -7.78
C LYS A 1122 -7.77 62.97 -7.78
N ALA A 1123 -7.66 61.84 -7.08
CA ALA A 1123 -6.44 61.06 -7.06
C ALA A 1123 -6.27 60.32 -8.41
N THR A 1124 -5.36 60.82 -9.26
CA THR A 1124 -5.02 60.18 -10.54
C THR A 1124 -4.10 58.97 -10.37
N SER A 1125 -3.35 58.90 -9.26
CA SER A 1125 -2.56 57.73 -8.90
C SER A 1125 -2.50 57.51 -7.38
N ILE A 1126 -2.09 56.31 -7.00
CA ILE A 1126 -2.07 55.81 -5.62
C ILE A 1126 -0.93 56.49 -4.84
N PRO A 1127 -1.11 56.82 -3.55
CA PRO A 1127 -0.07 57.48 -2.75
C PRO A 1127 1.27 56.74 -2.78
N LYS A 1128 2.36 57.51 -2.86
CA LYS A 1128 3.72 56.97 -3.02
C LYS A 1128 4.13 55.98 -1.91
N ILE A 1129 3.61 56.16 -0.69
CA ILE A 1129 3.85 55.25 0.44
C ILE A 1129 3.17 53.89 0.24
N ASP A 1130 1.93 53.88 -0.25
CA ASP A 1130 1.17 52.64 -0.51
C ASP A 1130 1.75 51.88 -1.70
N ARG A 1131 2.27 52.60 -2.72
CA ARG A 1131 2.99 52.01 -3.85
C ARG A 1131 4.31 51.37 -3.42
N LEU A 1132 5.09 52.04 -2.58
CA LEU A 1132 6.31 51.44 -1.99
C LEU A 1132 5.97 50.19 -1.16
N ALA A 1133 4.91 50.24 -0.35
CA ALA A 1133 4.42 49.08 0.40
C ALA A 1133 3.96 47.93 -0.51
N ALA A 1134 3.35 48.22 -1.67
CA ALA A 1134 2.97 47.21 -2.66
C ALA A 1134 4.20 46.49 -3.24
N ARG A 1135 5.21 47.24 -3.70
CA ARG A 1135 6.49 46.68 -4.19
C ARG A 1135 7.19 45.85 -3.11
N ASP A 1136 7.31 46.38 -1.90
CA ASP A 1136 8.05 45.73 -0.81
C ASP A 1136 7.32 44.46 -0.32
N ARG A 1137 5.98 44.43 -0.39
CA ARG A 1137 5.18 43.21 -0.18
C ARG A 1137 5.39 42.18 -1.29
N ALA A 1138 5.35 42.59 -2.57
CA ALA A 1138 5.60 41.70 -3.70
C ALA A 1138 7.00 41.05 -3.60
N TYR A 1139 8.03 41.86 -3.33
CA TYR A 1139 9.38 41.37 -3.07
C TYR A 1139 9.44 40.41 -1.88
N GLY A 1140 8.76 40.72 -0.78
CA GLY A 1140 8.69 39.86 0.41
C GLY A 1140 8.08 38.49 0.14
N LEU A 1141 6.97 38.43 -0.63
CA LEU A 1141 6.31 37.18 -1.00
C LEU A 1141 7.19 36.36 -1.96
N LEU A 1142 7.62 36.94 -3.07
CA LEU A 1142 8.42 36.26 -4.11
C LEU A 1142 9.78 35.78 -3.59
N SER A 1143 10.45 36.60 -2.77
CA SER A 1143 11.72 36.22 -2.15
C SER A 1143 11.55 35.20 -1.01
N SER A 1144 10.33 34.95 -0.54
CA SER A 1144 10.04 33.84 0.37
C SER A 1144 9.75 32.55 -0.42
N LEU A 1145 8.84 32.62 -1.39
CA LEU A 1145 8.44 31.51 -2.28
C LEU A 1145 9.65 30.82 -2.95
N THR A 1146 10.55 31.61 -3.53
CA THR A 1146 11.77 31.11 -4.22
C THR A 1146 12.78 30.43 -3.27
N LYS A 1147 12.67 30.64 -1.95
CA LYS A 1147 13.52 30.00 -0.92
C LYS A 1147 12.84 28.85 -0.18
N LEU A 1148 11.51 28.90 -0.01
CA LEU A 1148 10.75 27.97 0.84
C LEU A 1148 10.53 26.56 0.24
N GLY A 1149 11.08 26.28 -0.95
CA GLY A 1149 11.33 24.92 -1.42
C GLY A 1149 10.22 24.28 -2.26
N SER A 1150 9.00 24.83 -2.28
CA SER A 1150 7.93 24.36 -3.18
C SER A 1150 8.12 24.81 -4.63
N ALA A 1151 8.68 26.01 -4.85
CA ALA A 1151 8.69 26.69 -6.15
C ALA A 1151 10.08 27.21 -6.56
N TRP A 1152 11.17 26.59 -6.07
CA TRP A 1152 12.54 26.94 -6.50
C TRP A 1152 12.77 26.69 -8.01
N ASN A 1153 11.92 25.86 -8.62
CA ASN A 1153 11.91 25.45 -10.02
C ASN A 1153 10.75 26.08 -10.84
N ASN A 1154 10.02 27.05 -10.31
CA ASN A 1154 8.96 27.76 -11.05
C ASN A 1154 9.54 29.03 -11.72
N ALA A 1155 9.52 29.10 -13.05
CA ALA A 1155 10.11 30.21 -13.82
C ALA A 1155 9.41 31.54 -13.55
N GLU A 1156 8.07 31.59 -13.58
CA GLU A 1156 7.27 32.80 -13.35
C GLU A 1156 7.60 33.50 -12.03
N ALA A 1157 7.79 32.73 -10.95
CA ALA A 1157 8.17 33.25 -9.63
C ALA A 1157 9.56 33.90 -9.62
N TRP A 1158 10.51 33.41 -10.42
CA TRP A 1158 11.80 34.07 -10.60
C TRP A 1158 11.71 35.27 -11.55
N PHE A 1159 10.88 35.21 -12.61
CA PHE A 1159 10.62 36.36 -13.50
C PHE A 1159 10.04 37.56 -12.73
N ALA A 1160 8.98 37.32 -11.95
CA ALA A 1160 8.37 38.35 -11.11
C ALA A 1160 9.36 38.85 -10.01
N LEU A 1161 10.25 37.99 -9.50
CA LEU A 1161 11.29 38.39 -8.55
C LEU A 1161 12.38 39.26 -9.20
N ALA A 1162 12.77 38.99 -10.46
CA ALA A 1162 13.66 39.87 -11.21
C ALA A 1162 13.02 41.25 -11.42
N ARG A 1163 11.75 41.29 -11.81
CA ARG A 1163 10.97 42.53 -11.92
C ARG A 1163 10.94 43.28 -10.59
N ALA A 1164 10.67 42.61 -9.47
CA ALA A 1164 10.72 43.22 -8.14
C ALA A 1164 12.12 43.75 -7.76
N HIS A 1165 13.20 43.12 -8.24
CA HIS A 1165 14.57 43.62 -8.07
C HIS A 1165 14.85 44.87 -8.92
N GLU A 1166 14.39 44.91 -10.17
CA GLU A 1166 14.51 46.08 -11.07
C GLU A 1166 13.77 47.30 -10.52
N GLU A 1167 12.50 47.13 -10.14
CA GLU A 1167 11.64 48.14 -9.50
C GLU A 1167 12.18 48.60 -8.11
N SER A 1168 13.13 47.84 -7.55
CA SER A 1168 13.90 48.17 -6.34
C SER A 1168 15.29 48.76 -6.62
N GLY A 1169 15.63 49.03 -7.89
CA GLY A 1169 16.92 49.59 -8.31
C GLY A 1169 18.12 48.63 -8.24
N GLN A 1170 17.88 47.31 -8.09
CA GLN A 1170 18.91 46.28 -7.91
C GLN A 1170 19.20 45.55 -9.23
N ILE A 1171 19.53 46.32 -10.28
CA ILE A 1171 19.65 45.87 -11.68
C ILE A 1171 20.60 44.67 -11.84
N ASP A 1172 21.76 44.66 -11.16
CA ASP A 1172 22.70 43.54 -11.24
C ASP A 1172 22.07 42.20 -10.79
N LYS A 1173 21.27 42.22 -9.70
CA LYS A 1173 20.55 41.04 -9.22
C LYS A 1173 19.36 40.69 -10.10
N ALA A 1174 18.65 41.69 -10.63
CA ALA A 1174 17.57 41.44 -11.59
C ALA A 1174 18.12 40.67 -12.80
N LYS A 1175 19.29 41.06 -13.30
CA LYS A 1175 20.01 40.34 -14.37
C LYS A 1175 20.43 38.93 -13.98
N GLU A 1176 21.00 38.72 -12.79
CA GLU A 1176 21.34 37.37 -12.29
C GLU A 1176 20.10 36.46 -12.22
N VAL A 1177 18.97 36.98 -11.72
CA VAL A 1177 17.71 36.24 -11.62
C VAL A 1177 17.07 36.00 -13.00
N LEU A 1178 17.14 36.94 -13.94
CA LEU A 1178 16.65 36.74 -15.31
C LEU A 1178 17.40 35.61 -16.03
N TRP A 1179 18.72 35.51 -15.87
CA TRP A 1179 19.47 34.36 -16.43
C TRP A 1179 19.02 33.04 -15.82
N TRP A 1180 18.83 32.97 -14.51
CA TRP A 1180 18.28 31.77 -13.86
C TRP A 1180 16.85 31.44 -14.30
N CYS A 1181 16.03 32.46 -14.60
CA CYS A 1181 14.69 32.30 -15.16
C CYS A 1181 14.72 31.74 -16.60
N VAL A 1182 15.64 32.21 -17.46
CA VAL A 1182 15.82 31.65 -18.81
C VAL A 1182 16.32 30.21 -18.72
N GLU A 1183 17.32 29.93 -17.87
CA GLU A 1183 17.79 28.56 -17.65
C GLU A 1183 16.70 27.64 -17.06
N LEU A 1184 15.67 28.18 -16.41
CA LEU A 1184 14.50 27.43 -15.94
C LEU A 1184 13.54 27.12 -17.09
N GLU A 1185 13.17 28.14 -17.86
CA GLU A 1185 12.22 28.04 -18.97
C GLU A 1185 12.72 27.14 -20.11
N GLU A 1186 14.03 27.16 -20.40
CA GLU A 1186 14.71 26.22 -21.30
C GLU A 1186 14.67 24.75 -20.82
N GLY A 1187 14.19 24.50 -19.59
CA GLY A 1187 14.08 23.18 -18.98
C GLY A 1187 12.70 22.79 -18.47
N THR A 1188 11.65 23.59 -18.71
CA THR A 1188 10.27 23.28 -18.30
C THR A 1188 9.49 22.57 -19.39
N GLY A 1189 8.84 21.46 -19.05
CA GLY A 1189 7.84 20.82 -19.91
C GLY A 1189 6.52 21.57 -19.91
N VAL A 1190 5.61 21.19 -20.82
CA VAL A 1190 4.26 21.78 -21.00
C VAL A 1190 3.37 21.69 -19.73
N ARG A 1191 3.74 20.84 -18.77
CA ARG A 1191 3.14 20.73 -17.42
C ARG A 1191 4.26 20.46 -16.40
N GLU A 1192 4.02 20.83 -15.14
CA GLU A 1192 4.96 20.61 -14.03
C GLU A 1192 5.35 19.13 -13.87
N TRP A 1193 6.61 18.87 -13.52
CA TRP A 1193 7.11 17.51 -13.23
C TRP A 1193 6.32 16.77 -12.14
N GLN A 1194 5.63 17.50 -11.27
CA GLN A 1194 4.75 17.00 -10.22
C GLN A 1194 3.48 16.29 -10.72
N CYS A 1195 3.18 16.27 -12.03
CA CYS A 1195 2.13 15.40 -12.58
C CYS A 1195 2.58 13.96 -12.90
N LEU A 1196 3.87 13.65 -12.77
CA LEU A 1196 4.43 12.31 -12.98
C LEU A 1196 4.37 11.45 -11.70
N GLY A 1197 4.16 10.14 -11.84
CA GLY A 1197 4.42 9.16 -10.78
C GLY A 1197 3.73 9.46 -9.45
N SER A 1198 2.43 9.79 -9.49
CA SER A 1198 1.65 10.24 -8.32
C SER A 1198 2.21 11.49 -7.60
N GLY A 1199 3.09 12.25 -8.26
CA GLY A 1199 3.81 13.41 -7.70
C GLY A 1199 5.15 13.07 -7.03
N GLY A 1200 5.52 11.79 -6.91
CA GLY A 1200 6.77 11.34 -6.26
C GLY A 1200 7.84 10.83 -7.24
N TYR A 1201 8.93 10.28 -6.69
CA TYR A 1201 9.90 9.50 -7.47
C TYR A 1201 9.64 7.98 -7.39
N VAL A 1202 8.61 7.54 -6.64
CA VAL A 1202 8.27 6.13 -6.39
C VAL A 1202 7.04 5.70 -7.19
N LEU A 1203 7.25 4.88 -8.22
CA LEU A 1203 6.18 4.22 -8.99
C LEU A 1203 5.50 3.09 -8.21
#